data_AF-A0A7W2YMZ0-F1
#
_entry.id   AF-A0A7W2YMZ0-F1
#
_cell.length_a   1.000
_cell.length_b   1.000
_cell.length_c   1.000
_cell.angle_alpha   90.00
_cell.angle_beta   90.00
_cell.angle_gamma   90.00
#
_symmetry.space_group_name_H-M   'P 1'
#
loop_
_entity.id
_entity.type
_entity.pdbx_description
1 polymer ?
#
loop_
_entity_poly.entity_id
_entity_poly.type
_entity_poly.pdbx_seq_one_letter_code
_entity_poly.pdbx_strand_id
1 'polypeptide(L)'
;MYKKVMRSALCISLMATSAFATMATADVVQDFTQVHYFGNEVETQYITDALAPYGLSRWNNASPLGTPVTVYYAFAGDTLGYISPNDVQRSFHQYEKDVIVEILNDVMSFTNITLIETTDISITNFVFRISPTVGNGASLPPQTPDDTGYKAVSLSDVDNLPYLNPDRENNYVRYKHYDVDYKHDVSRSKWFISHEIGHVLGLFHPFNVIGGNSAPFPLDEEDNHQFNTVMSYQSGNLSSEGYSASNFRIYDIIALQSLYGVNTDNKLENTLYEYDDNYDFHQVIADTGGEDTISVENSARDNVIDLRGGKFSSIAPNFVSWYTDCYDGSYEGDFTTNPDGTCTEDTPTGGHEHLNRSHNSLSIDINTVIENATGGTGDDTLVANSVANDINGGDGTDTVMFAGAKSDYTIDFINAYTVVVTSVADTDDEDTLTNVEFLSFVTDFSDLSTAEVVNLNQAPVVTLAETITVRETLQTTITATAVDAENDALTYTWTQLDGTDVTLTNADTLSVTLTAPSVDAQETITLQLEVTDGVNTVTSSISVVVIPNTVPVITDVTADQTVDERTAVTLTVTATDADNDALTYRWTVDGATVTLTGDNSDTVTFTAPSVTGTTTLTVTVFVSDGIDEVSETRTITVNNIDTTPDPAVTPSKKESSGGSFGYLILLIAGLRLFRK
;
A
#
# COMPACT_ATOMS: atom_id res chain seq x y z
N MET A 1 13.81 27.14 7.85
CA MET A 1 13.09 27.49 9.09
C MET A 1 12.53 26.20 9.65
N TYR A 2 12.83 25.79 10.88
CA TYR A 2 12.47 24.45 11.37
C TYR A 2 10.95 24.27 11.53
N LYS A 3 10.41 23.19 10.95
CA LYS A 3 9.22 22.49 11.45
C LYS A 3 9.53 20.99 11.45
N LYS A 4 9.44 20.36 12.62
CA LYS A 4 9.27 18.91 12.74
C LYS A 4 7.79 18.59 12.47
N VAL A 5 7.54 17.44 11.86
CA VAL A 5 6.32 16.66 12.13
C VAL A 5 6.79 15.25 12.47
N MET A 6 6.52 14.79 13.68
CA MET A 6 6.50 13.36 13.96
C MET A 6 5.18 12.84 13.40
N ARG A 7 5.20 11.83 12.52
CA ARG A 7 4.00 11.02 12.30
C ARG A 7 4.04 9.91 13.36
N SER A 8 3.05 9.90 14.25
CA SER A 8 2.81 8.75 15.12
C SER A 8 2.17 7.66 14.29
N ALA A 9 2.66 6.43 14.38
CA ALA A 9 1.89 5.28 13.94
C ALA A 9 0.60 5.21 14.79
N LEU A 10 -0.54 5.11 14.12
CA LEU A 10 -1.84 4.91 14.74
C LEU A 10 -2.65 4.02 13.80
N CYS A 11 -2.48 2.70 13.94
CA CYS A 11 -3.24 1.72 13.19
C CYS A 11 -4.73 1.87 13.55
N ILE A 12 -5.50 2.45 12.63
CA ILE A 12 -6.96 2.44 12.70
C ILE A 12 -7.41 1.17 12.00
N SER A 13 -7.74 0.15 12.78
CA SER A 13 -8.27 -1.10 12.24
C SER A 13 -9.67 -0.88 11.64
N LEU A 14 -9.72 -0.77 10.32
CA LEU A 14 -10.98 -0.84 9.59
C LEU A 14 -11.49 -2.28 9.66
N MET A 15 -12.68 -2.48 10.22
CA MET A 15 -13.31 -3.79 10.23
C MET A 15 -13.84 -4.12 8.82
N ALA A 16 -13.05 -4.84 8.04
CA ALA A 16 -13.52 -5.47 6.81
C ALA A 16 -14.66 -6.45 7.14
N THR A 17 -15.90 -6.07 6.83
CA THR A 17 -17.06 -6.95 7.02
C THR A 17 -17.10 -7.98 5.89
N SER A 18 -16.59 -9.18 6.18
CA SER A 18 -16.42 -10.27 5.22
C SER A 18 -17.73 -10.75 4.59
N ALA A 19 -18.05 -10.17 3.44
CA ALA A 19 -19.15 -10.60 2.58
C ALA A 19 -18.63 -11.61 1.54
N PHE A 20 -18.19 -12.79 2.00
CA PHE A 20 -17.74 -13.87 1.11
C PHE A 20 -18.87 -14.32 0.16
N ALA A 21 -18.86 -13.77 -1.05
CA ALA A 21 -19.48 -14.39 -2.20
C ALA A 21 -18.60 -15.56 -2.65
N THR A 22 -19.21 -16.66 -3.09
CA THR A 22 -18.47 -17.76 -3.71
C THR A 22 -18.03 -17.32 -5.10
N MET A 23 -16.80 -16.82 -5.24
CA MET A 23 -16.24 -16.36 -6.52
C MET A 23 -16.16 -17.53 -7.49
N ALA A 24 -17.01 -17.49 -8.51
CA ALA A 24 -17.12 -18.53 -9.53
C ALA A 24 -16.48 -18.05 -10.84
N THR A 25 -15.14 -18.05 -10.87
CA THR A 25 -14.33 -18.04 -12.12
C THR A 25 -14.76 -16.98 -13.16
N ALA A 26 -15.08 -15.76 -12.72
CA ALA A 26 -15.71 -14.75 -13.58
C ALA A 26 -15.27 -13.30 -13.34
N ASP A 27 -14.68 -12.99 -12.19
CA ASP A 27 -14.26 -11.62 -11.84
C ASP A 27 -12.76 -11.34 -12.10
N VAL A 28 -11.92 -12.38 -12.26
CA VAL A 28 -10.51 -12.24 -12.69
C VAL A 28 -10.43 -12.09 -14.23
N VAL A 29 -11.14 -11.08 -14.73
CA VAL A 29 -11.10 -10.63 -16.12
C VAL A 29 -11.19 -9.10 -16.11
N GLN A 30 -10.05 -8.43 -15.92
CA GLN A 30 -9.89 -7.09 -16.51
C GLN A 30 -10.25 -7.22 -18.00
N ASP A 31 -11.01 -6.28 -18.56
CA ASP A 31 -11.44 -6.34 -19.96
C ASP A 31 -10.29 -5.94 -20.88
N PHE A 32 -9.34 -6.87 -21.08
CA PHE A 32 -8.19 -6.72 -21.95
C PHE A 32 -8.55 -6.42 -23.42
N THR A 33 -9.82 -6.50 -23.82
CA THR A 33 -10.26 -6.00 -25.14
C THR A 33 -10.23 -4.46 -25.24
N GLN A 34 -10.06 -3.76 -24.11
CA GLN A 34 -9.90 -2.30 -24.03
C GLN A 34 -8.43 -1.86 -23.85
N VAL A 35 -7.53 -2.81 -23.52
CA VAL A 35 -6.07 -2.57 -23.46
C VAL A 35 -5.46 -2.92 -24.82
N HIS A 36 -4.99 -1.91 -25.52
CA HIS A 36 -4.55 -2.04 -26.91
C HIS A 36 -3.11 -2.60 -26.98
N TYR A 37 -2.79 -3.32 -28.05
CA TYR A 37 -1.47 -3.94 -28.31
C TYR A 37 -0.94 -5.02 -27.35
N PHE A 38 -1.75 -5.60 -26.46
CA PHE A 38 -1.31 -6.74 -25.64
C PHE A 38 -0.69 -7.88 -26.48
N GLY A 39 -1.35 -8.22 -27.60
CA GLY A 39 -0.99 -9.32 -28.50
C GLY A 39 -0.06 -9.02 -29.68
N ASN A 40 -0.07 -7.79 -30.21
CA ASN A 40 0.59 -7.48 -31.49
C ASN A 40 2.03 -7.00 -31.30
N GLU A 41 2.95 -7.49 -32.13
CA GLU A 41 4.32 -6.96 -32.23
C GLU A 41 4.39 -5.71 -33.11
N VAL A 42 5.19 -4.73 -32.68
CA VAL A 42 5.28 -3.42 -33.35
C VAL A 42 6.23 -3.50 -34.55
N GLU A 43 5.70 -3.74 -35.75
CA GLU A 43 6.50 -3.88 -36.97
C GLU A 43 7.14 -2.53 -37.38
N THR A 44 8.41 -2.35 -37.01
CA THR A 44 9.25 -1.18 -37.34
C THR A 44 9.22 -0.81 -38.83
N GLN A 45 9.16 -1.79 -39.73
CA GLN A 45 9.15 -1.55 -41.18
C GLN A 45 7.85 -0.90 -41.64
N TYR A 46 6.69 -1.35 -41.15
CA TYR A 46 5.38 -0.77 -41.43
C TYR A 46 5.30 0.70 -40.96
N ILE A 47 5.77 0.97 -39.73
CA ILE A 47 5.85 2.33 -39.19
C ILE A 47 6.75 3.25 -40.03
N THR A 48 7.93 2.75 -40.41
CA THR A 48 8.91 3.57 -41.14
C THR A 48 8.53 3.78 -42.62
N ASP A 49 7.81 2.85 -43.25
CA ASP A 49 7.21 3.04 -44.57
C ASP A 49 6.03 4.04 -44.57
N ALA A 50 5.33 4.18 -43.44
CA ALA A 50 4.29 5.19 -43.24
C ALA A 50 4.86 6.58 -42.88
N LEU A 51 5.60 6.69 -41.79
CA LEU A 51 6.03 7.98 -41.24
C LEU A 51 7.36 8.48 -41.83
N ALA A 52 8.26 7.60 -42.26
CA ALA A 52 9.61 7.96 -42.74
C ALA A 52 9.98 7.39 -44.13
N PRO A 53 9.07 7.39 -45.13
CA PRO A 53 9.15 6.57 -46.35
C PRO A 53 10.50 6.66 -47.07
N TYR A 54 11.19 5.51 -47.12
CA TYR A 54 12.53 5.32 -47.69
C TYR A 54 13.64 6.27 -47.16
N GLY A 55 13.42 6.97 -46.05
CA GLY A 55 14.43 7.83 -45.40
C GLY A 55 14.89 9.04 -46.22
N LEU A 56 14.07 9.50 -47.18
CA LEU A 56 14.44 10.50 -48.20
C LEU A 56 14.51 11.93 -47.64
N SER A 57 13.54 12.29 -46.79
CA SER A 57 13.43 13.62 -46.18
C SER A 57 14.17 13.64 -44.84
N ARG A 58 15.45 14.03 -44.82
CA ARG A 58 16.20 14.24 -43.56
C ARG A 58 17.44 15.11 -43.73
N TRP A 59 17.90 15.70 -42.61
CA TRP A 59 19.00 16.67 -42.59
C TRP A 59 20.37 16.11 -43.03
N ASN A 60 20.56 14.79 -42.99
CA ASN A 60 21.76 14.10 -43.44
C ASN A 60 21.47 13.06 -44.53
N ASN A 61 20.56 13.34 -45.47
CA ASN A 61 20.11 12.42 -46.52
C ASN A 61 21.22 11.75 -47.37
N ALA A 62 22.43 12.31 -47.42
CA ALA A 62 23.61 11.76 -48.11
C ALA A 62 24.41 10.74 -47.28
N SER A 63 24.15 10.62 -45.98
CA SER A 63 24.72 9.62 -45.07
C SER A 63 23.87 8.34 -45.05
N PRO A 64 24.35 7.22 -44.46
CA PRO A 64 23.49 6.11 -44.09
C PRO A 64 22.32 6.54 -43.17
N LEU A 65 21.29 5.70 -43.05
CA LEU A 65 20.28 5.82 -41.98
C LEU A 65 20.93 5.57 -40.61
N GLY A 66 20.25 5.96 -39.53
CA GLY A 66 20.78 5.87 -38.17
C GLY A 66 22.05 6.69 -37.89
N THR A 67 22.44 7.60 -38.78
CA THR A 67 23.66 8.42 -38.62
C THR A 67 23.33 9.69 -37.82
N PRO A 68 24.14 10.07 -36.81
CA PRO A 68 23.98 11.33 -36.08
C PRO A 68 24.05 12.58 -36.98
N VAL A 69 23.43 13.68 -36.57
CA VAL A 69 23.53 14.98 -37.27
C VAL A 69 23.27 16.18 -36.36
N THR A 70 24.11 17.22 -36.50
CA THR A 70 23.85 18.53 -35.90
C THR A 70 23.00 19.40 -36.82
N VAL A 71 21.94 19.99 -36.29
CA VAL A 71 20.94 20.80 -37.01
C VAL A 71 20.71 22.11 -36.27
N TYR A 72 20.98 23.24 -36.94
CA TYR A 72 20.86 24.57 -36.35
C TYR A 72 19.45 25.14 -36.60
N TYR A 73 18.72 25.46 -35.53
CA TYR A 73 17.41 26.11 -35.64
C TYR A 73 17.47 27.57 -35.17
N ALA A 74 16.48 28.37 -35.55
CA ALA A 74 16.38 29.75 -35.10
C ALA A 74 14.93 30.19 -34.92
N PHE A 75 14.70 31.27 -34.16
CA PHE A 75 13.39 31.91 -34.03
C PHE A 75 13.36 33.23 -34.80
N ALA A 76 12.37 33.40 -35.67
CA ALA A 76 12.06 34.68 -36.31
C ALA A 76 11.64 35.72 -35.25
N GLY A 77 11.89 36.99 -35.57
CA GLY A 77 11.63 38.11 -34.65
C GLY A 77 12.61 39.25 -34.87
N ASP A 78 12.71 40.13 -33.88
CA ASP A 78 13.43 41.41 -34.00
C ASP A 78 14.96 41.26 -34.06
N THR A 79 15.50 40.09 -33.67
CA THR A 79 16.93 39.77 -33.68
C THR A 79 17.39 39.08 -34.97
N LEU A 80 16.66 38.04 -35.42
CA LEU A 80 16.98 37.27 -36.64
C LEU A 80 16.45 37.97 -37.90
N GLY A 81 15.35 38.72 -37.76
CA GLY A 81 14.49 39.15 -38.86
C GLY A 81 13.23 38.29 -38.98
N TYR A 82 12.31 38.77 -39.81
CA TYR A 82 11.07 38.09 -40.17
C TYR A 82 11.23 37.39 -41.52
N ILE A 83 10.63 36.21 -41.68
CA ILE A 83 10.84 35.30 -42.82
C ILE A 83 9.87 35.58 -43.96
N SER A 84 8.62 35.95 -43.63
CA SER A 84 7.62 36.41 -44.57
C SER A 84 7.23 37.87 -44.29
N PRO A 85 6.95 38.70 -45.32
CA PRO A 85 6.35 40.03 -45.13
C PRO A 85 4.98 40.01 -44.43
N ASN A 86 4.36 38.83 -44.32
CA ASN A 86 3.10 38.61 -43.62
C ASN A 86 3.28 38.00 -42.22
N ASP A 87 4.50 37.81 -41.71
CA ASP A 87 4.71 37.33 -40.34
C ASP A 87 4.16 38.32 -39.31
N VAL A 88 3.70 37.81 -38.16
CA VAL A 88 3.33 38.69 -37.05
C VAL A 88 4.59 39.40 -36.56
N GLN A 89 4.54 40.73 -36.52
CA GLN A 89 5.70 41.58 -36.22
C GLN A 89 5.95 41.67 -34.71
N ARG A 90 6.22 40.52 -34.09
CA ARG A 90 6.71 40.36 -32.72
C ARG A 90 7.76 39.24 -32.67
N SER A 91 8.72 39.35 -31.76
CA SER A 91 9.48 38.17 -31.32
C SER A 91 8.59 37.19 -30.53
N PHE A 92 8.96 35.91 -30.52
CA PHE A 92 8.35 34.91 -29.63
C PHE A 92 8.46 35.34 -28.15
N HIS A 93 7.42 35.06 -27.37
CA HIS A 93 7.45 35.17 -25.92
C HIS A 93 8.29 34.04 -25.32
N GLN A 94 8.83 34.23 -24.11
CA GLN A 94 9.72 33.24 -23.51
C GLN A 94 9.01 31.90 -23.26
N TYR A 95 7.77 31.91 -22.75
CA TYR A 95 6.97 30.68 -22.57
C TYR A 95 6.69 29.92 -23.89
N GLU A 96 6.57 30.63 -25.01
CA GLU A 96 6.42 29.99 -26.34
C GLU A 96 7.71 29.31 -26.75
N LYS A 97 8.86 29.97 -26.54
CA LYS A 97 10.19 29.38 -26.75
C LYS A 97 10.42 28.17 -25.83
N ASP A 98 10.11 28.29 -24.55
CA ASP A 98 10.40 27.27 -23.55
C ASP A 98 9.70 25.95 -23.91
N VAL A 99 8.42 26.00 -24.31
CA VAL A 99 7.66 24.83 -24.80
C VAL A 99 8.22 24.27 -26.11
N ILE A 100 8.66 25.11 -27.04
CA ILE A 100 9.28 24.64 -28.30
C ILE A 100 10.63 23.96 -28.01
N VAL A 101 11.44 24.52 -27.11
CA VAL A 101 12.73 23.97 -26.69
C VAL A 101 12.57 22.71 -25.86
N GLU A 102 11.52 22.59 -25.03
CA GLU A 102 11.12 21.36 -24.34
C GLU A 102 10.94 20.21 -25.34
N ILE A 103 10.13 20.40 -26.39
CA ILE A 103 9.87 19.38 -27.42
C ILE A 103 11.13 19.07 -28.25
N LEU A 104 12.00 20.05 -28.52
CA LEU A 104 13.27 19.82 -29.22
C LEU A 104 14.29 19.06 -28.35
N ASN A 105 14.28 19.28 -27.03
CA ASN A 105 15.11 18.53 -26.08
C ASN A 105 14.60 17.08 -25.93
N ASP A 106 13.29 16.89 -25.93
CA ASP A 106 12.63 15.57 -25.91
C ASP A 106 13.16 14.70 -27.08
N VAL A 107 13.15 15.23 -28.31
CA VAL A 107 13.71 14.55 -29.50
C VAL A 107 15.21 14.22 -29.36
N MET A 108 16.00 15.10 -28.72
CA MET A 108 17.42 14.83 -28.45
C MET A 108 17.63 13.78 -27.34
N SER A 109 16.64 13.52 -26.48
CA SER A 109 16.74 12.48 -25.47
C SER A 109 16.74 11.09 -26.11
N PHE A 110 15.87 10.84 -27.10
CA PHE A 110 15.72 9.53 -27.73
C PHE A 110 16.41 9.36 -29.10
N THR A 111 17.02 10.41 -29.69
CA THR A 111 17.77 10.30 -30.96
C THR A 111 19.12 11.03 -30.98
N ASN A 112 20.07 10.55 -31.79
CA ASN A 112 21.38 11.18 -32.03
C ASN A 112 21.31 12.45 -32.92
N ILE A 113 20.20 13.19 -32.91
CA ILE A 113 20.17 14.54 -33.48
C ILE A 113 20.73 15.53 -32.45
N THR A 114 21.42 16.58 -32.90
CA THR A 114 21.85 17.68 -32.02
C THR A 114 21.22 18.98 -32.52
N LEU A 115 20.19 19.45 -31.83
CA LEU A 115 19.43 20.65 -32.17
C LEU A 115 19.98 21.87 -31.43
N ILE A 116 20.45 22.88 -32.16
CA ILE A 116 21.16 24.04 -31.57
C ILE A 116 20.51 25.36 -32.01
N GLU A 117 20.06 26.20 -31.06
CA GLU A 117 19.58 27.56 -31.38
C GLU A 117 20.75 28.42 -31.89
N THR A 118 20.53 29.11 -33.01
CA THR A 118 21.44 30.11 -33.58
C THR A 118 20.72 31.41 -33.92
N THR A 119 21.48 32.50 -33.97
CA THR A 119 21.06 33.79 -34.55
C THR A 119 21.76 34.09 -35.88
N ASP A 120 22.64 33.20 -36.36
CA ASP A 120 23.29 33.31 -37.67
C ASP A 120 22.49 32.55 -38.74
N ILE A 121 21.66 33.30 -39.47
CA ILE A 121 20.82 32.82 -40.58
C ILE A 121 21.62 32.16 -41.72
N SER A 122 22.95 32.33 -41.78
CA SER A 122 23.79 31.72 -42.83
C SER A 122 24.14 30.24 -42.56
N ILE A 123 23.97 29.78 -41.31
CA ILE A 123 24.13 28.36 -40.93
C ILE A 123 22.82 27.69 -40.51
N THR A 124 21.73 28.43 -40.40
CA THR A 124 20.42 27.90 -39.96
C THR A 124 19.86 26.87 -40.95
N ASN A 125 19.52 25.70 -40.43
CA ASN A 125 18.77 24.66 -41.13
C ASN A 125 17.28 24.98 -41.18
N PHE A 126 16.65 25.39 -40.07
CA PHE A 126 15.24 25.76 -40.07
C PHE A 126 14.86 26.89 -39.10
N VAL A 127 13.78 27.61 -39.42
CA VAL A 127 13.33 28.78 -38.64
C VAL A 127 11.88 28.61 -38.18
N PHE A 128 11.62 28.79 -36.89
CA PHE A 128 10.28 28.99 -36.35
C PHE A 128 9.80 30.41 -36.66
N ARG A 129 8.61 30.55 -37.27
CA ARG A 129 7.99 31.83 -37.63
C ARG A 129 6.55 31.93 -37.13
N ILE A 130 6.16 33.13 -36.71
CA ILE A 130 4.81 33.42 -36.21
C ILE A 130 3.91 33.81 -37.38
N SER A 131 2.89 32.99 -37.65
CA SER A 131 1.93 33.21 -38.74
C SER A 131 0.62 33.84 -38.21
N PRO A 132 0.04 34.85 -38.88
CA PRO A 132 -1.27 35.40 -38.55
C PRO A 132 -2.44 34.54 -39.05
N THR A 133 -2.16 33.38 -39.65
CA THR A 133 -3.15 32.45 -40.20
C THR A 133 -3.67 31.50 -39.14
N VAL A 134 -4.94 31.10 -39.25
CA VAL A 134 -5.46 29.87 -38.62
C VAL A 134 -4.74 28.67 -39.24
N GLY A 135 -4.43 27.66 -38.43
CA GLY A 135 -3.59 26.52 -38.84
C GLY A 135 -2.08 26.82 -38.89
N ASN A 136 -1.30 25.76 -38.73
CA ASN A 136 0.16 25.74 -38.72
C ASN A 136 0.71 25.22 -40.07
N GLY A 137 2.04 25.07 -40.17
CA GLY A 137 2.64 24.36 -41.31
C GLY A 137 4.15 24.44 -41.38
N ALA A 138 4.80 23.28 -41.38
CA ALA A 138 6.23 23.10 -41.57
C ALA A 138 6.61 22.63 -42.99
N SER A 139 7.87 22.84 -43.33
CA SER A 139 8.47 22.31 -44.55
C SER A 139 9.25 21.03 -44.21
N LEU A 140 9.11 19.97 -45.01
CA LEU A 140 9.98 18.80 -44.90
C LEU A 140 11.47 19.19 -45.06
N PRO A 141 12.41 18.51 -44.37
CA PRO A 141 13.85 18.65 -44.57
C PRO A 141 14.28 18.24 -45.99
N PRO A 142 15.53 18.56 -46.40
CA PRO A 142 16.00 18.34 -47.76
C PRO A 142 15.75 16.92 -48.31
N GLN A 143 15.03 16.82 -49.43
CA GLN A 143 14.72 15.54 -50.09
C GLN A 143 15.75 15.15 -51.17
N THR A 144 16.57 16.11 -51.59
CA THR A 144 17.65 15.90 -52.58
C THR A 144 18.84 16.80 -52.25
N PRO A 145 20.04 16.54 -52.78
CA PRO A 145 21.20 17.43 -52.60
C PRO A 145 21.02 18.84 -53.18
N ASP A 146 20.08 19.03 -54.11
CA ASP A 146 19.78 20.32 -54.74
C ASP A 146 18.69 21.13 -53.98
N ASP A 147 18.09 20.57 -52.93
CA ASP A 147 17.07 21.22 -52.10
C ASP A 147 17.73 22.13 -51.04
N THR A 148 18.29 23.25 -51.52
CA THR A 148 19.11 24.16 -50.72
C THR A 148 18.31 25.32 -50.11
N GLY A 149 18.55 25.61 -48.83
CA GLY A 149 17.99 26.75 -48.12
C GLY A 149 17.49 26.36 -46.73
N TYR A 150 17.20 27.34 -45.88
CA TYR A 150 16.56 27.05 -44.59
C TYR A 150 15.08 26.66 -44.82
N LYS A 151 14.59 25.74 -44.00
CA LYS A 151 13.18 25.34 -43.94
C LYS A 151 12.43 26.22 -42.93
N ALA A 152 11.10 26.22 -42.97
CA ALA A 152 10.29 27.01 -42.03
C ALA A 152 9.30 26.12 -41.28
N VAL A 153 9.11 26.40 -39.98
CA VAL A 153 8.03 25.91 -39.13
C VAL A 153 7.12 27.09 -38.81
N SER A 154 5.87 27.03 -39.24
CA SER A 154 4.92 28.15 -39.11
C SER A 154 3.93 27.88 -37.99
N LEU A 155 4.01 28.64 -36.90
CA LEU A 155 3.15 28.49 -35.73
C LEU A 155 2.14 29.64 -35.65
N SER A 156 0.89 29.34 -35.32
CA SER A 156 -0.21 30.31 -35.37
C SER A 156 -0.33 31.18 -34.12
N ASP A 157 -0.34 32.50 -34.34
CA ASP A 157 -0.62 33.55 -33.35
C ASP A 157 -2.11 33.61 -32.94
N VAL A 158 -2.99 32.90 -33.65
CA VAL A 158 -4.46 32.94 -33.47
C VAL A 158 -5.08 31.56 -33.21
N ASP A 159 -4.24 30.53 -33.07
CA ASP A 159 -4.67 29.13 -33.00
C ASP A 159 -3.91 28.30 -31.97
N ASN A 160 -2.61 28.57 -31.75
CA ASN A 160 -1.76 27.72 -30.91
C ASN A 160 -1.03 28.51 -29.82
N LEU A 161 -0.17 29.45 -30.24
CA LEU A 161 0.70 30.18 -29.33
C LEU A 161 -0.03 30.90 -28.18
N PRO A 162 -1.25 31.46 -28.36
CA PRO A 162 -1.97 32.11 -27.25
C PRO A 162 -2.31 31.20 -26.07
N TYR A 163 -2.49 29.90 -26.29
CA TYR A 163 -2.87 28.95 -25.24
C TYR A 163 -1.68 28.56 -24.35
N LEU A 164 -0.44 28.69 -24.83
CA LEU A 164 0.78 28.42 -24.07
C LEU A 164 1.08 29.45 -22.96
N ASN A 165 0.29 30.52 -22.83
CA ASN A 165 0.53 31.57 -21.86
C ASN A 165 0.10 31.14 -20.43
N PRO A 166 1.02 30.98 -19.46
CA PRO A 166 0.69 30.54 -18.11
C PRO A 166 -0.21 31.52 -17.32
N ASP A 167 -0.29 32.80 -17.70
CA ASP A 167 -1.25 33.75 -17.11
C ASP A 167 -2.71 33.29 -17.29
N ARG A 168 -2.97 32.43 -18.29
CA ARG A 168 -4.30 31.86 -18.57
C ARG A 168 -4.72 30.78 -17.58
N GLU A 169 -3.81 30.06 -16.91
CA GLU A 169 -4.17 28.99 -15.97
C GLU A 169 -5.19 29.48 -14.91
N ASN A 170 -4.95 30.69 -14.39
CA ASN A 170 -5.75 31.30 -13.33
C ASN A 170 -6.80 32.29 -13.85
N ASN A 171 -6.87 32.52 -15.16
CA ASN A 171 -7.76 33.50 -15.82
C ASN A 171 -8.29 32.94 -17.15
N TYR A 172 -8.58 31.64 -17.21
CA TYR A 172 -8.89 30.96 -18.45
C TYR A 172 -10.22 31.44 -19.04
N VAL A 173 -10.22 31.71 -20.34
CA VAL A 173 -11.39 32.13 -21.12
C VAL A 173 -11.41 31.31 -22.40
N ARG A 174 -12.54 30.68 -22.70
CA ARG A 174 -12.75 29.97 -23.96
C ARG A 174 -12.90 30.99 -25.10
N TYR A 175 -12.10 30.85 -26.15
CA TYR A 175 -12.13 31.72 -27.33
C TYR A 175 -12.81 31.03 -28.53
N LYS A 176 -12.95 29.71 -28.48
CA LYS A 176 -13.50 28.86 -29.56
C LYS A 176 -14.49 27.85 -29.00
N HIS A 177 -15.33 27.31 -29.88
CA HIS A 177 -16.38 26.35 -29.53
C HIS A 177 -15.86 24.95 -29.14
N TYR A 178 -14.57 24.68 -29.36
CA TYR A 178 -13.88 23.44 -28.99
C TYR A 178 -12.84 23.64 -27.87
N ASP A 179 -12.79 24.83 -27.27
CA ASP A 179 -11.94 25.09 -26.12
C ASP A 179 -12.60 24.42 -24.89
N VAL A 180 -11.80 23.71 -24.08
CA VAL A 180 -12.29 22.92 -22.93
C VAL A 180 -11.85 23.60 -21.63
N ASP A 181 -10.61 23.37 -21.23
CA ASP A 181 -9.90 24.05 -20.14
C ASP A 181 -8.46 24.38 -20.54
N TYR A 182 -7.72 25.03 -19.65
CA TYR A 182 -6.33 25.40 -19.87
C TYR A 182 -5.41 24.20 -20.14
N LYS A 183 -5.57 23.07 -19.43
CA LYS A 183 -4.72 21.88 -19.63
C LYS A 183 -4.98 21.26 -21.01
N HIS A 184 -6.25 21.05 -21.36
CA HIS A 184 -6.66 20.48 -22.64
C HIS A 184 -6.17 21.34 -23.82
N ASP A 185 -6.37 22.66 -23.77
CA ASP A 185 -5.97 23.57 -24.83
C ASP A 185 -4.44 23.73 -24.93
N VAL A 186 -3.71 23.65 -23.81
CA VAL A 186 -2.24 23.57 -23.81
C VAL A 186 -1.76 22.26 -24.44
N SER A 187 -2.35 21.12 -24.09
CA SER A 187 -1.96 19.82 -24.66
C SER A 187 -2.22 19.76 -26.17
N ARG A 188 -3.39 20.24 -26.62
CA ARG A 188 -3.71 20.43 -28.05
C ARG A 188 -2.72 21.36 -28.75
N SER A 189 -2.25 22.40 -28.07
CA SER A 189 -1.27 23.34 -28.62
C SER A 189 0.13 22.75 -28.69
N LYS A 190 0.55 21.95 -27.70
CA LYS A 190 1.79 21.16 -27.73
C LYS A 190 1.74 20.10 -28.85
N TRP A 191 0.65 19.34 -28.97
CA TRP A 191 0.46 18.35 -30.03
C TRP A 191 0.72 18.91 -31.44
N PHE A 192 0.08 20.03 -31.78
CA PHE A 192 0.32 20.72 -33.05
C PHE A 192 1.78 21.16 -33.24
N ILE A 193 2.47 21.59 -32.18
CA ILE A 193 3.88 22.00 -32.27
C ILE A 193 4.78 20.78 -32.51
N SER A 194 4.54 19.68 -31.79
CA SER A 194 5.19 18.39 -31.98
C SER A 194 4.96 17.84 -33.41
N HIS A 195 3.74 17.94 -33.94
CA HIS A 195 3.39 17.57 -35.32
C HIS A 195 4.23 18.34 -36.37
N GLU A 196 4.33 19.66 -36.25
CA GLU A 196 5.09 20.48 -37.20
C GLU A 196 6.62 20.33 -37.01
N ILE A 197 7.08 20.01 -35.80
CA ILE A 197 8.47 19.60 -35.55
C ILE A 197 8.74 18.23 -36.20
N GLY A 198 7.82 17.27 -36.10
CA GLY A 198 7.89 15.98 -36.79
C GLY A 198 8.11 16.15 -38.29
N HIS A 199 7.31 17.01 -38.94
CA HIS A 199 7.52 17.40 -40.33
C HIS A 199 8.91 18.00 -40.60
N VAL A 200 9.40 18.96 -39.83
CA VAL A 200 10.73 19.58 -40.09
C VAL A 200 11.90 18.62 -39.78
N LEU A 201 11.65 17.55 -39.03
CA LEU A 201 12.59 16.46 -38.78
C LEU A 201 12.50 15.32 -39.81
N GLY A 202 11.42 15.22 -40.59
CA GLY A 202 11.31 14.28 -41.72
C GLY A 202 10.04 13.44 -41.78
N LEU A 203 9.17 13.52 -40.76
CA LEU A 203 7.97 12.69 -40.67
C LEU A 203 6.87 13.13 -41.65
N PHE A 204 6.13 12.16 -42.17
CA PHE A 204 5.01 12.32 -43.10
C PHE A 204 3.66 12.15 -42.40
N HIS A 205 2.56 12.51 -43.08
CA HIS A 205 1.22 12.13 -42.61
C HIS A 205 0.98 10.63 -42.84
N PRO A 206 0.60 9.85 -41.82
CA PRO A 206 0.30 8.42 -41.94
C PRO A 206 -0.96 8.09 -42.76
N PHE A 207 -1.56 9.08 -43.43
CA PHE A 207 -2.79 8.98 -44.20
C PHE A 207 -2.71 9.81 -45.51
N ASN A 208 -3.59 9.52 -46.46
CA ASN A 208 -3.60 10.18 -47.77
C ASN A 208 -4.26 11.56 -47.71
N VAL A 209 -3.48 12.63 -47.92
CA VAL A 209 -3.93 14.03 -47.98
C VAL A 209 -3.86 14.61 -49.40
N ILE A 210 -5.00 15.03 -49.93
CA ILE A 210 -5.11 15.62 -51.28
C ILE A 210 -4.36 16.95 -51.32
N GLY A 211 -3.12 16.92 -51.81
CA GLY A 211 -2.23 18.08 -51.92
C GLY A 211 -1.29 18.31 -50.72
N GLY A 212 -1.21 17.37 -49.78
CA GLY A 212 -0.27 17.38 -48.65
C GLY A 212 0.82 16.31 -48.72
N ASN A 213 1.65 16.22 -47.67
CA ASN A 213 2.75 15.27 -47.54
C ASN A 213 2.27 13.86 -47.16
N SER A 214 1.57 13.20 -48.09
CA SER A 214 1.02 11.85 -47.89
C SER A 214 2.11 10.77 -47.82
N ALA A 215 1.98 9.83 -46.90
CA ALA A 215 2.70 8.56 -46.95
C ALA A 215 2.37 7.77 -48.25
N PRO A 216 3.34 7.07 -48.86
CA PRO A 216 3.06 6.12 -49.94
C PRO A 216 2.39 4.82 -49.44
N PHE A 217 2.60 4.49 -48.16
CA PHE A 217 2.02 3.35 -47.45
C PHE A 217 1.41 3.86 -46.14
N PRO A 218 0.15 4.31 -46.13
CA PRO A 218 -0.48 4.82 -44.91
C PRO A 218 -0.65 3.71 -43.86
N LEU A 219 -0.77 4.12 -42.59
CA LEU A 219 -1.31 3.27 -41.53
C LEU A 219 -2.79 2.95 -41.82
N ASP A 220 -3.32 1.88 -41.21
CA ASP A 220 -4.74 1.55 -41.32
C ASP A 220 -5.64 2.29 -40.30
N GLU A 221 -6.92 1.95 -40.24
CA GLU A 221 -7.90 2.65 -39.39
C GLU A 221 -7.77 2.29 -37.89
N GLU A 222 -7.04 1.23 -37.54
CA GLU A 222 -6.76 0.83 -36.15
C GLU A 222 -5.55 1.63 -35.64
N ASP A 223 -4.44 1.67 -36.39
CA ASP A 223 -3.19 2.31 -35.93
C ASP A 223 -3.12 3.83 -36.13
N ASN A 224 -3.92 4.42 -37.04
CA ASN A 224 -3.77 5.83 -37.48
C ASN A 224 -4.32 6.86 -36.48
N HIS A 225 -3.86 6.88 -35.22
CA HIS A 225 -4.36 7.82 -34.22
C HIS A 225 -3.30 8.52 -33.35
N GLN A 226 -3.68 9.65 -32.76
CA GLN A 226 -2.81 10.54 -31.97
C GLN A 226 -2.05 9.87 -30.81
N PHE A 227 -2.51 8.73 -30.28
CA PHE A 227 -1.77 7.98 -29.25
C PHE A 227 -0.54 7.23 -29.79
N ASN A 228 -0.55 6.82 -31.07
CA ASN A 228 0.56 6.11 -31.72
C ASN A 228 1.56 7.07 -32.37
N THR A 229 1.05 8.15 -32.94
CA THR A 229 1.83 9.16 -33.67
C THR A 229 1.18 10.54 -33.59
N VAL A 230 1.96 11.57 -33.23
CA VAL A 230 1.49 12.97 -33.30
C VAL A 230 1.17 13.39 -34.74
N MET A 231 1.64 12.64 -35.74
CA MET A 231 1.39 12.90 -37.15
C MET A 231 -0.04 12.55 -37.59
N SER A 232 -0.82 11.77 -36.83
CA SER A 232 -2.23 11.53 -37.14
C SER A 232 -3.14 12.71 -36.78
N TYR A 233 -4.15 12.98 -37.61
CA TYR A 233 -5.24 13.91 -37.30
C TYR A 233 -6.43 13.25 -36.57
N GLN A 234 -6.47 11.93 -36.40
CA GLN A 234 -7.57 11.24 -35.73
C GLN A 234 -7.28 11.06 -34.24
N SER A 235 -8.24 11.45 -33.39
CA SER A 235 -8.34 10.96 -32.01
C SER A 235 -8.65 9.46 -32.04
N GLY A 236 -7.92 8.64 -31.28
CA GLY A 236 -8.20 7.21 -31.20
C GLY A 236 -9.45 6.92 -30.38
N ASN A 237 -10.14 5.82 -30.67
CA ASN A 237 -11.34 5.39 -29.91
C ASN A 237 -10.98 4.70 -28.56
N LEU A 238 -9.73 4.82 -28.11
CA LEU A 238 -9.13 4.04 -27.00
C LEU A 238 -9.26 4.68 -25.62
N SER A 239 -9.75 5.93 -25.54
CA SER A 239 -10.03 6.62 -24.28
C SER A 239 -11.27 7.49 -24.43
N SER A 240 -11.90 7.84 -23.32
CA SER A 240 -12.95 8.88 -23.29
C SER A 240 -12.43 10.28 -22.91
N GLU A 241 -11.10 10.45 -22.93
CA GLU A 241 -10.42 11.73 -22.65
C GLU A 241 -10.23 12.60 -23.90
N GLY A 242 -10.25 13.92 -23.69
CA GLY A 242 -10.05 14.91 -24.75
C GLY A 242 -8.61 15.39 -24.92
N TYR A 243 -7.63 14.79 -24.24
CA TYR A 243 -6.23 15.23 -24.28
C TYR A 243 -5.55 14.80 -25.58
N SER A 244 -5.07 15.78 -26.35
CA SER A 244 -4.14 15.52 -27.46
C SER A 244 -2.75 15.17 -26.95
N ALA A 245 -2.03 14.33 -27.70
CA ALA A 245 -0.66 13.93 -27.42
C ALA A 245 0.32 15.12 -27.41
N SER A 246 0.69 15.61 -26.23
CA SER A 246 1.60 16.76 -26.04
C SER A 246 2.99 16.54 -26.66
N ASN A 247 3.61 15.42 -26.30
CA ASN A 247 4.94 14.98 -26.74
C ASN A 247 4.84 13.93 -27.86
N PHE A 248 5.98 13.60 -28.48
CA PHE A 248 6.09 12.51 -29.47
C PHE A 248 5.64 11.16 -28.90
N ARG A 249 5.16 10.28 -29.79
CA ARG A 249 4.63 8.95 -29.47
C ARG A 249 5.57 7.85 -29.97
N ILE A 250 5.28 6.61 -29.58
CA ILE A 250 6.08 5.41 -29.91
C ILE A 250 6.40 5.30 -31.41
N TYR A 251 5.44 5.49 -32.33
CA TYR A 251 5.74 5.38 -33.76
C TYR A 251 6.58 6.55 -34.28
N ASP A 252 6.45 7.74 -33.69
CA ASP A 252 7.27 8.90 -34.03
C ASP A 252 8.72 8.69 -33.57
N ILE A 253 8.90 8.14 -32.37
CA ILE A 253 10.22 7.79 -31.79
C ILE A 253 10.91 6.77 -32.68
N ILE A 254 10.24 5.65 -32.98
CA ILE A 254 10.71 4.60 -33.91
C ILE A 254 11.11 5.21 -35.27
N ALA A 255 10.26 6.08 -35.84
CA ALA A 255 10.53 6.72 -37.12
C ALA A 255 11.74 7.68 -37.06
N LEU A 256 11.86 8.53 -36.03
CA LEU A 256 12.97 9.47 -35.86
C LEU A 256 14.29 8.75 -35.55
N GLN A 257 14.26 7.70 -34.74
CA GLN A 257 15.41 6.82 -34.49
C GLN A 257 15.87 6.12 -35.79
N SER A 258 14.96 5.71 -36.68
CA SER A 258 15.37 5.15 -37.98
C SER A 258 16.14 6.16 -38.85
N LEU A 259 15.77 7.45 -38.79
CA LEU A 259 16.39 8.52 -39.56
C LEU A 259 17.76 8.94 -39.00
N TYR A 260 17.86 9.06 -37.67
CA TYR A 260 18.98 9.72 -36.98
C TYR A 260 19.77 8.84 -36.00
N GLY A 261 19.23 7.69 -35.60
CA GLY A 261 19.81 6.70 -34.69
C GLY A 261 19.36 6.91 -33.24
N VAL A 262 19.22 5.81 -32.48
CA VAL A 262 18.90 5.81 -31.04
C VAL A 262 20.00 6.51 -30.25
N ASN A 263 19.64 7.46 -29.38
CA ASN A 263 20.60 8.04 -28.43
C ASN A 263 20.92 7.03 -27.31
N THR A 264 22.15 6.52 -27.28
CA THR A 264 22.61 5.55 -26.27
C THR A 264 23.22 6.18 -25.02
N ASP A 265 23.20 7.52 -24.91
CA ASP A 265 23.66 8.26 -23.74
C ASP A 265 22.46 8.83 -22.93
N ASN A 266 21.28 8.23 -23.07
CA ASN A 266 20.05 8.66 -22.41
C ASN A 266 19.87 7.93 -21.07
N LYS A 267 19.76 8.71 -19.98
CA LYS A 267 19.35 8.28 -18.62
C LYS A 267 20.09 7.08 -17.99
N LEU A 268 21.38 6.88 -18.33
CA LEU A 268 22.32 5.81 -17.92
C LEU A 268 22.46 5.41 -16.40
N GLU A 269 21.58 5.83 -15.50
CA GLU A 269 21.58 5.55 -14.06
C GLU A 269 20.15 5.17 -13.65
N ASN A 270 19.98 4.13 -12.82
CA ASN A 270 18.68 3.56 -12.40
C ASN A 270 17.57 4.60 -12.17
N THR A 271 16.50 4.55 -12.98
CA THR A 271 15.40 5.51 -12.98
C THR A 271 14.10 4.89 -12.46
N LEU A 272 13.52 5.53 -11.44
CA LEU A 272 12.19 5.21 -10.91
C LEU A 272 11.13 6.08 -11.61
N TYR A 273 10.15 5.43 -12.23
CA TYR A 273 9.00 6.03 -12.90
C TYR A 273 7.75 5.90 -12.01
N GLU A 274 7.55 6.88 -11.12
CA GLU A 274 6.41 6.92 -10.19
C GLU A 274 5.14 7.49 -10.83
N TYR A 275 4.00 6.82 -10.61
CA TYR A 275 2.66 7.27 -11.04
C TYR A 275 1.63 7.16 -9.90
N ASP A 276 0.56 7.95 -9.98
CA ASP A 276 -0.55 7.91 -9.01
C ASP A 276 -1.92 8.22 -9.65
N ASP A 277 -2.97 8.04 -8.85
CA ASP A 277 -4.39 8.19 -9.16
C ASP A 277 -4.85 9.59 -9.70
N ASN A 278 -3.98 10.59 -9.74
CA ASN A 278 -4.33 12.00 -10.04
C ASN A 278 -3.85 12.48 -11.43
N TYR A 279 -3.22 11.62 -12.24
CA TYR A 279 -2.56 12.00 -13.49
C TYR A 279 -3.31 11.56 -14.75
N ASP A 280 -3.87 12.53 -15.48
CA ASP A 280 -4.16 12.38 -16.92
C ASP A 280 -2.84 12.50 -17.69
N PHE A 281 -2.39 11.45 -18.36
CA PHE A 281 -1.18 11.50 -19.18
C PHE A 281 -1.18 10.51 -20.34
N HIS A 282 -0.41 10.86 -21.36
CA HIS A 282 0.06 9.94 -22.40
C HIS A 282 1.58 10.08 -22.49
N GLN A 283 2.33 9.04 -22.12
CA GLN A 283 3.79 9.04 -22.09
C GLN A 283 4.38 7.88 -22.88
N VAL A 284 5.57 8.09 -23.44
CA VAL A 284 6.50 7.02 -23.82
C VAL A 284 7.72 7.11 -22.90
N ILE A 285 8.15 5.99 -22.33
CA ILE A 285 9.46 5.88 -21.71
C ILE A 285 10.46 5.51 -22.79
N ALA A 286 11.34 6.46 -23.10
CA ALA A 286 12.64 6.17 -23.71
C ALA A 286 13.71 6.23 -22.63
N ASP A 287 14.37 5.10 -22.42
CA ASP A 287 15.56 4.90 -21.59
C ASP A 287 16.59 4.02 -22.34
N THR A 288 17.87 4.11 -21.97
CA THR A 288 18.95 3.31 -22.59
C THR A 288 19.97 2.72 -21.61
N GLY A 289 19.75 2.82 -20.30
CA GLY A 289 20.50 1.98 -19.36
C GLY A 289 20.32 2.36 -17.89
N GLY A 290 20.25 1.34 -17.05
CA GLY A 290 20.05 1.43 -15.61
C GLY A 290 19.72 0.03 -15.09
N GLU A 291 19.09 -0.03 -13.93
CA GLU A 291 18.09 -1.06 -13.64
C GLU A 291 16.85 -0.24 -13.23
N ASP A 292 15.88 -0.13 -14.12
CA ASP A 292 14.78 0.85 -14.04
C ASP A 292 13.53 0.24 -13.40
N THR A 293 12.59 1.07 -12.95
CA THR A 293 11.37 0.61 -12.27
C THR A 293 10.16 1.45 -12.66
N ILE A 294 9.06 0.81 -13.08
CA ILE A 294 7.73 1.46 -13.14
C ILE A 294 7.01 1.17 -11.82
N SER A 295 6.58 2.22 -11.11
CA SER A 295 5.89 2.09 -9.82
C SER A 295 4.53 2.80 -9.81
N VAL A 296 3.51 2.08 -9.37
CA VAL A 296 2.16 2.56 -9.08
C VAL A 296 1.80 2.38 -7.59
N GLU A 297 2.79 2.30 -6.69
CA GLU A 297 2.64 2.15 -5.22
C GLU A 297 1.68 3.19 -4.59
N ASN A 298 1.42 4.31 -5.27
CA ASN A 298 0.50 5.38 -4.85
C ASN A 298 -0.88 5.34 -5.54
N SER A 299 -1.19 4.30 -6.32
CA SER A 299 -2.49 4.04 -6.94
C SER A 299 -3.34 3.08 -6.11
N ALA A 300 -4.66 3.29 -6.12
CA ALA A 300 -5.65 2.45 -5.45
C ALA A 300 -6.68 1.89 -6.45
N ARG A 301 -6.20 1.53 -7.65
CA ARG A 301 -6.96 1.02 -8.80
C ARG A 301 -6.21 -0.16 -9.41
N ASP A 302 -6.93 -0.95 -10.18
CA ASP A 302 -6.39 -2.08 -10.93
C ASP A 302 -5.61 -1.55 -12.16
N ASN A 303 -4.31 -1.79 -12.20
CA ASN A 303 -3.39 -1.36 -13.25
C ASN A 303 -3.07 -2.51 -14.22
N VAL A 304 -2.52 -2.12 -15.37
CA VAL A 304 -1.70 -3.00 -16.21
C VAL A 304 -0.34 -2.36 -16.41
N ILE A 305 0.72 -3.01 -15.95
CA ILE A 305 2.12 -2.67 -16.26
C ILE A 305 2.66 -3.73 -17.20
N ASP A 306 3.10 -3.34 -18.39
CA ASP A 306 3.74 -4.21 -19.37
C ASP A 306 5.19 -3.77 -19.58
N LEU A 307 6.15 -4.56 -19.10
CA LEU A 307 7.58 -4.25 -19.14
C LEU A 307 8.23 -4.52 -20.50
N ARG A 308 7.48 -5.05 -21.48
CA ARG A 308 8.02 -5.42 -22.79
C ARG A 308 8.20 -4.19 -23.67
N GLY A 309 9.41 -4.01 -24.22
CA GLY A 309 9.72 -2.91 -25.13
C GLY A 309 8.75 -2.83 -26.31
N GLY A 310 8.22 -1.64 -26.57
CA GLY A 310 7.21 -1.41 -27.61
C GLY A 310 5.75 -1.65 -27.20
N LYS A 311 5.46 -2.08 -25.97
CA LYS A 311 4.08 -2.29 -25.48
C LYS A 311 3.50 -1.08 -24.74
N PHE A 312 2.22 -1.21 -24.36
CA PHE A 312 1.44 -0.21 -23.64
C PHE A 312 1.01 -0.73 -22.27
N SER A 313 1.03 0.17 -21.29
CA SER A 313 0.56 -0.02 -19.92
C SER A 313 -0.67 0.86 -19.68
N SER A 314 -1.64 0.36 -18.91
CA SER A 314 -2.84 1.12 -18.50
C SER A 314 -2.71 1.47 -17.03
N ILE A 315 -2.22 2.68 -16.76
CA ILE A 315 -1.94 3.18 -15.42
C ILE A 315 -3.15 3.96 -14.88
N ALA A 316 -3.58 3.61 -13.67
CA ALA A 316 -4.72 4.15 -12.93
C ALA A 316 -6.05 4.33 -13.72
N PRO A 317 -6.50 3.37 -14.57
CA PRO A 317 -7.68 3.54 -15.41
C PRO A 317 -8.98 3.67 -14.60
N ASN A 318 -9.75 4.74 -14.83
CA ASN A 318 -11.05 4.95 -14.19
C ASN A 318 -12.21 4.54 -15.12
N PHE A 319 -12.83 3.38 -14.84
CA PHE A 319 -13.96 2.86 -15.63
C PHE A 319 -15.29 3.58 -15.32
N VAL A 320 -15.36 4.86 -15.67
CA VAL A 320 -16.62 5.63 -15.70
C VAL A 320 -17.31 5.46 -17.06
N SER A 321 -18.46 4.78 -17.04
CA SER A 321 -19.22 4.41 -18.23
C SER A 321 -19.48 5.60 -19.17
N TRP A 322 -19.34 5.32 -20.48
CA TRP A 322 -19.51 6.21 -21.63
C TRP A 322 -20.04 7.62 -21.30
N TYR A 323 -19.14 8.61 -21.33
CA TYR A 323 -19.55 10.01 -21.26
C TYR A 323 -20.54 10.28 -22.40
N THR A 324 -21.80 10.57 -22.04
CA THR A 324 -22.74 11.10 -23.03
C THR A 324 -22.27 12.51 -23.34
N ASP A 325 -21.76 12.73 -24.54
CA ASP A 325 -21.41 14.07 -25.00
C ASP A 325 -22.68 14.93 -25.03
N CYS A 326 -22.81 15.78 -24.01
CA CYS A 326 -23.86 16.80 -23.90
C CYS A 326 -23.53 17.93 -24.88
N TYR A 327 -23.65 17.64 -26.18
CA TYR A 327 -23.25 18.51 -27.29
C TYR A 327 -24.08 19.81 -27.32
N ASP A 328 -23.73 20.77 -26.46
CA ASP A 328 -24.33 22.09 -26.41
C ASP A 328 -23.44 23.11 -27.11
N GLY A 329 -23.72 23.32 -28.41
CA GLY A 329 -23.09 24.34 -29.22
C GLY A 329 -23.61 25.76 -28.93
N SER A 330 -23.75 26.16 -27.66
CA SER A 330 -24.22 27.48 -27.25
C SER A 330 -23.30 28.18 -26.23
N TYR A 331 -23.58 29.45 -25.95
CA TYR A 331 -22.62 30.43 -25.44
C TYR A 331 -23.25 31.19 -24.26
N GLU A 332 -22.76 30.92 -23.05
CA GLU A 332 -23.15 31.48 -21.74
C GLU A 332 -24.63 31.35 -21.29
N GLY A 333 -24.92 30.47 -20.31
CA GLY A 333 -26.21 30.51 -19.59
C GLY A 333 -26.54 29.36 -18.61
N ASP A 334 -26.25 29.56 -17.32
CA ASP A 334 -26.67 28.76 -16.15
C ASP A 334 -28.21 28.53 -16.05
N PHE A 335 -28.66 27.29 -15.73
CA PHE A 335 -30.02 26.84 -15.24
C PHE A 335 -30.07 25.30 -15.06
N THR A 336 -30.69 24.68 -14.02
CA THR A 336 -30.55 23.25 -13.48
C THR A 336 -31.42 22.06 -14.04
N THR A 337 -30.92 20.81 -14.02
CA THR A 337 -31.44 19.57 -14.68
C THR A 337 -32.91 19.19 -14.38
N ASN A 338 -33.62 18.67 -15.39
CA ASN A 338 -35.02 18.24 -15.26
C ASN A 338 -35.21 16.72 -14.98
N PRO A 339 -36.30 16.31 -14.30
CA PRO A 339 -36.60 14.90 -13.98
C PRO A 339 -36.98 14.00 -15.17
N ASP A 340 -36.92 14.50 -16.42
CA ASP A 340 -37.19 13.76 -17.65
C ASP A 340 -35.91 13.38 -18.43
N GLY A 341 -34.73 13.74 -17.90
CA GLY A 341 -33.43 13.49 -18.54
C GLY A 341 -32.96 14.60 -19.46
N THR A 342 -33.59 15.78 -19.45
CA THR A 342 -33.09 16.95 -20.18
C THR A 342 -32.09 17.78 -19.35
N CYS A 343 -30.97 18.11 -19.98
CA CYS A 343 -29.79 18.74 -19.38
C CYS A 343 -30.03 20.21 -18.98
N THR A 344 -29.50 20.58 -17.81
CA THR A 344 -29.44 21.97 -17.32
C THR A 344 -28.46 22.04 -16.08
N GLU A 345 -27.59 23.07 -15.94
CA GLU A 345 -26.62 23.40 -14.84
C GLU A 345 -27.19 24.23 -13.64
N ASP A 346 -27.06 23.82 -12.37
CA ASP A 346 -26.76 24.74 -11.21
C ASP A 346 -26.72 23.97 -9.88
N THR A 347 -25.53 23.47 -9.56
CA THR A 347 -25.05 23.44 -8.16
C THR A 347 -23.52 23.47 -8.23
N PRO A 348 -22.84 24.56 -7.79
CA PRO A 348 -21.38 24.67 -7.88
C PRO A 348 -20.69 23.87 -6.76
N THR A 349 -20.77 22.54 -6.84
CA THR A 349 -20.10 21.58 -5.95
C THR A 349 -19.72 20.31 -6.71
N GLY A 350 -18.42 20.12 -6.95
CA GLY A 350 -17.88 19.07 -7.82
C GLY A 350 -17.28 19.68 -9.08
N GLY A 351 -16.03 19.34 -9.40
CA GLY A 351 -15.45 19.69 -10.69
C GLY A 351 -15.98 18.75 -11.78
N HIS A 352 -15.97 19.18 -13.03
CA HIS A 352 -16.14 18.24 -14.14
C HIS A 352 -14.85 17.43 -14.28
N GLU A 353 -14.77 16.33 -13.54
CA GLU A 353 -13.64 15.40 -13.59
C GLU A 353 -13.68 14.56 -14.87
N HIS A 354 -13.09 15.17 -15.91
CA HIS A 354 -12.60 14.52 -17.12
C HIS A 354 -11.40 13.60 -16.86
N LEU A 355 -11.01 13.43 -15.59
CA LEU A 355 -9.71 12.90 -15.18
C LEU A 355 -9.62 11.37 -15.21
N ASN A 356 -8.43 10.88 -15.57
CA ASN A 356 -7.96 9.49 -15.48
C ASN A 356 -8.78 8.41 -16.24
N ARG A 357 -9.39 8.71 -17.38
CA ARG A 357 -10.21 7.79 -18.19
C ARG A 357 -9.47 7.17 -19.38
N SER A 358 -8.14 7.21 -19.39
CA SER A 358 -7.34 6.64 -20.48
C SER A 358 -6.81 5.25 -20.16
N HIS A 359 -7.15 4.30 -21.02
CA HIS A 359 -6.35 3.09 -21.22
C HIS A 359 -5.08 3.47 -22.00
N ASN A 360 -4.04 2.63 -21.93
CA ASN A 360 -2.82 2.76 -22.73
C ASN A 360 -2.12 4.13 -22.52
N SER A 361 -2.16 4.64 -21.29
CA SER A 361 -1.61 5.94 -20.86
C SER A 361 -0.07 5.96 -20.87
N LEU A 362 0.56 4.80 -20.71
CA LEU A 362 2.00 4.63 -20.72
C LEU A 362 2.43 3.66 -21.83
N SER A 363 3.63 3.85 -22.37
CA SER A 363 4.25 2.95 -23.36
C SER A 363 5.77 2.97 -23.21
N ILE A 364 6.45 1.93 -23.70
CA ILE A 364 7.91 1.79 -23.64
C ILE A 364 8.46 1.82 -25.08
N ASP A 365 9.57 2.52 -25.35
CA ASP A 365 10.22 2.46 -26.66
C ASP A 365 10.71 1.04 -26.99
N ILE A 366 10.75 0.67 -28.26
CA ILE A 366 11.12 -0.69 -28.72
C ILE A 366 12.57 -1.06 -28.40
N ASN A 367 13.43 -0.08 -28.09
CA ASN A 367 14.83 -0.30 -27.70
C ASN A 367 15.06 -0.14 -26.19
N THR A 368 14.03 0.23 -25.42
CA THR A 368 14.11 0.40 -23.97
C THR A 368 13.77 -0.90 -23.28
N VAL A 369 14.59 -1.24 -22.29
CA VAL A 369 14.31 -2.29 -21.31
C VAL A 369 13.90 -1.57 -20.02
N ILE A 370 12.93 -2.10 -19.30
CA ILE A 370 12.64 -1.74 -17.91
C ILE A 370 12.68 -3.05 -17.14
N GLU A 371 13.56 -3.14 -16.15
CA GLU A 371 13.82 -4.38 -15.43
C GLU A 371 12.74 -4.67 -14.39
N ASN A 372 12.13 -3.65 -13.75
CA ASN A 372 11.38 -3.87 -12.50
C ASN A 372 9.98 -3.22 -12.51
N ALA A 373 9.07 -3.78 -11.71
CA ALA A 373 7.72 -3.22 -11.51
C ALA A 373 7.24 -3.29 -10.05
N THR A 374 6.54 -2.24 -9.62
CA THR A 374 5.85 -2.19 -8.32
C THR A 374 4.39 -1.80 -8.54
N GLY A 375 3.46 -2.68 -8.18
CA GLY A 375 2.02 -2.40 -8.17
C GLY A 375 1.57 -1.55 -6.97
N GLY A 376 0.25 -1.35 -6.85
CA GLY A 376 -0.38 -0.40 -5.94
C GLY A 376 -1.16 -1.05 -4.80
N THR A 377 -2.41 -0.63 -4.62
CA THR A 377 -3.38 -1.27 -3.70
C THR A 377 -4.66 -1.72 -4.43
N GLY A 378 -4.55 -2.17 -5.67
CA GLY A 378 -5.62 -2.72 -6.52
C GLY A 378 -5.32 -4.15 -6.95
N ASP A 379 -6.15 -4.75 -7.81
CA ASP A 379 -5.87 -6.09 -8.37
C ASP A 379 -5.01 -5.94 -9.66
N ASP A 380 -3.70 -5.82 -9.50
CA ASP A 380 -2.78 -5.41 -10.58
C ASP A 380 -2.36 -6.56 -11.51
N THR A 381 -2.14 -6.23 -12.79
CA THR A 381 -1.55 -7.14 -13.79
C THR A 381 -0.18 -6.63 -14.24
N LEU A 382 0.86 -7.44 -14.03
CA LEU A 382 2.25 -7.09 -14.35
C LEU A 382 2.81 -8.07 -15.38
N VAL A 383 3.21 -7.61 -16.57
CA VAL A 383 3.74 -8.46 -17.65
C VAL A 383 5.26 -8.41 -17.62
N ALA A 384 5.88 -9.54 -17.28
CA ALA A 384 7.32 -9.73 -17.34
C ALA A 384 7.83 -9.65 -18.79
N ASN A 385 9.10 -9.31 -18.98
CA ASN A 385 9.72 -9.22 -20.30
C ASN A 385 10.60 -10.45 -20.63
N SER A 386 11.89 -10.25 -20.89
CA SER A 386 12.86 -11.32 -21.16
C SER A 386 14.27 -10.91 -20.72
N VAL A 387 14.31 -10.17 -19.62
CA VAL A 387 15.46 -10.02 -18.73
C VAL A 387 14.93 -10.24 -17.31
N ALA A 388 15.77 -10.74 -16.41
CA ALA A 388 15.41 -10.97 -15.01
C ALA A 388 14.71 -9.76 -14.36
N ASN A 389 13.43 -9.90 -13.99
CA ASN A 389 12.65 -8.83 -13.39
C ASN A 389 12.57 -8.93 -11.85
N ASP A 390 12.68 -7.81 -11.11
CA ASP A 390 12.19 -7.71 -9.72
C ASP A 390 10.77 -7.12 -9.74
N ILE A 391 9.78 -7.92 -9.35
CA ILE A 391 8.35 -7.57 -9.44
C ILE A 391 7.70 -7.69 -8.07
N ASN A 392 7.08 -6.59 -7.63
CA ASN A 392 6.27 -6.52 -6.42
C ASN A 392 4.81 -6.22 -6.81
N GLY A 393 3.84 -7.09 -6.50
CA GLY A 393 2.43 -6.83 -6.79
C GLY A 393 1.85 -5.71 -5.92
N GLY A 394 2.12 -5.72 -4.62
CA GLY A 394 1.71 -4.65 -3.69
C GLY A 394 0.75 -5.14 -2.62
N ASP A 395 -0.36 -4.40 -2.42
CA ASP A 395 -1.50 -4.77 -1.55
C ASP A 395 -2.71 -5.13 -2.45
N GLY A 396 -2.82 -6.36 -2.94
CA GLY A 396 -3.83 -6.70 -3.96
C GLY A 396 -4.21 -8.17 -4.08
N THR A 397 -4.62 -8.53 -5.30
CA THR A 397 -4.78 -9.91 -5.78
C THR A 397 -4.04 -10.06 -7.11
N ASP A 398 -2.72 -10.06 -7.05
CA ASP A 398 -1.88 -9.62 -8.17
C ASP A 398 -1.48 -10.76 -9.11
N THR A 399 -1.40 -10.43 -10.41
CA THR A 399 -1.13 -11.40 -11.48
C THR A 399 0.10 -11.02 -12.29
N VAL A 400 1.13 -11.88 -12.25
CA VAL A 400 2.31 -11.75 -13.13
C VAL A 400 2.14 -12.61 -14.38
N MET A 401 2.27 -12.01 -15.56
CA MET A 401 2.14 -12.67 -16.85
C MET A 401 3.49 -12.92 -17.53
N PHE A 402 3.70 -14.14 -18.02
CA PHE A 402 4.91 -14.60 -18.70
C PHE A 402 4.64 -15.01 -20.14
N ALA A 403 5.59 -14.72 -21.04
CA ALA A 403 5.45 -14.97 -22.48
C ALA A 403 5.94 -16.37 -22.89
N GLY A 404 5.03 -17.34 -22.96
CA GLY A 404 5.34 -18.72 -23.36
C GLY A 404 4.39 -19.74 -22.77
N ALA A 405 4.77 -21.02 -22.80
CA ALA A 405 4.04 -22.07 -22.09
C ALA A 405 4.65 -22.29 -20.69
N LYS A 406 3.85 -22.77 -19.73
CA LYS A 406 4.34 -23.08 -18.37
C LYS A 406 5.44 -24.15 -18.37
N SER A 407 5.61 -24.93 -19.44
CA SER A 407 6.73 -25.86 -19.65
C SER A 407 8.09 -25.19 -19.81
N ASP A 408 8.09 -23.91 -20.16
CA ASP A 408 9.27 -23.17 -20.60
C ASP A 408 9.93 -22.42 -19.42
N TYR A 409 9.36 -22.57 -18.21
CA TYR A 409 9.77 -21.93 -16.96
C TYR A 409 9.81 -22.91 -15.77
N THR A 410 10.82 -22.78 -14.92
CA THR A 410 10.82 -23.30 -13.54
C THR A 410 10.21 -22.29 -12.57
N ILE A 411 9.68 -22.78 -11.44
CA ILE A 411 9.08 -21.97 -10.37
C ILE A 411 9.60 -22.55 -9.05
N ASP A 412 10.36 -21.78 -8.29
CA ASP A 412 10.96 -22.17 -7.01
C ASP A 412 10.54 -21.21 -5.90
N PHE A 413 10.00 -21.75 -4.81
CA PHE A 413 9.50 -20.98 -3.66
C PHE A 413 10.66 -20.75 -2.67
N ILE A 414 11.09 -19.49 -2.53
CA ILE A 414 12.24 -19.13 -1.68
C ILE A 414 11.81 -18.93 -0.22
N ASN A 415 10.69 -18.24 -0.02
CA ASN A 415 10.03 -18.08 1.28
C ASN A 415 8.55 -17.67 1.09
N ALA A 416 7.84 -17.43 2.19
CA ALA A 416 6.41 -17.09 2.23
C ALA A 416 5.98 -15.86 1.43
N TYR A 417 6.92 -14.99 1.04
CA TYR A 417 6.66 -13.75 0.30
C TYR A 417 7.55 -13.61 -0.94
N THR A 418 8.23 -14.69 -1.38
CA THR A 418 9.14 -14.61 -2.54
C THR A 418 9.15 -15.91 -3.33
N VAL A 419 8.74 -15.80 -4.59
CA VAL A 419 8.81 -16.84 -5.60
C VAL A 419 9.83 -16.42 -6.64
N VAL A 420 10.65 -17.36 -7.10
CA VAL A 420 11.53 -17.16 -8.26
C VAL A 420 10.98 -17.93 -9.43
N VAL A 421 10.85 -17.27 -10.58
CA VAL A 421 10.54 -17.87 -11.88
C VAL A 421 11.81 -17.80 -12.72
N THR A 422 12.13 -18.85 -13.46
CA THR A 422 13.36 -18.87 -14.28
C THR A 422 13.06 -19.47 -15.63
N SER A 423 13.52 -18.80 -16.69
CA SER A 423 13.41 -19.32 -18.05
C SER A 423 14.26 -20.58 -18.23
N VAL A 424 13.70 -21.58 -18.94
CA VAL A 424 14.40 -22.81 -19.32
C VAL A 424 15.22 -22.58 -20.60
N ALA A 425 14.96 -21.49 -21.32
CA ALA A 425 15.67 -21.11 -22.55
C ALA A 425 16.94 -20.28 -22.26
N ASP A 426 16.89 -19.38 -21.28
CA ASP A 426 18.03 -18.64 -20.75
C ASP A 426 18.01 -18.68 -19.22
N THR A 427 19.11 -19.06 -18.58
CA THR A 427 19.18 -19.20 -17.11
C THR A 427 19.68 -17.94 -16.41
N ASP A 428 20.04 -16.90 -17.17
CA ASP A 428 20.35 -15.57 -16.64
C ASP A 428 19.08 -14.68 -16.59
N ASP A 429 17.94 -15.24 -17.02
CA ASP A 429 16.56 -14.70 -17.01
C ASP A 429 15.81 -15.33 -15.80
N GLU A 430 16.06 -14.75 -14.61
CA GLU A 430 15.62 -15.22 -13.28
C GLU A 430 14.80 -14.13 -12.56
N ASP A 431 13.48 -14.20 -12.67
CA ASP A 431 12.54 -13.23 -12.14
C ASP A 431 12.26 -13.46 -10.65
N THR A 432 12.39 -12.41 -9.85
CA THR A 432 12.05 -12.40 -8.42
C THR A 432 10.69 -11.75 -8.23
N LEU A 433 9.74 -12.50 -7.69
CA LEU A 433 8.34 -12.08 -7.51
C LEU A 433 8.00 -12.00 -6.02
N THR A 434 7.44 -10.88 -5.58
CA THR A 434 7.01 -10.64 -4.19
C THR A 434 5.59 -10.09 -4.13
N ASN A 435 4.78 -10.53 -3.16
CA ASN A 435 3.35 -10.20 -3.05
C ASN A 435 2.62 -10.43 -4.39
N VAL A 436 2.50 -11.69 -4.82
CA VAL A 436 1.85 -12.10 -6.07
C VAL A 436 1.07 -13.39 -5.84
N GLU A 437 -0.18 -13.41 -6.32
CA GLU A 437 -1.13 -14.50 -6.10
C GLU A 437 -1.22 -15.44 -7.30
N PHE A 438 -1.06 -14.91 -8.50
CA PHE A 438 -1.22 -15.67 -9.74
C PHE A 438 -0.05 -15.49 -10.70
N LEU A 439 0.45 -16.60 -11.24
CA LEU A 439 1.30 -16.61 -12.43
C LEU A 439 0.47 -17.04 -13.64
N SER A 440 0.58 -16.33 -14.75
CA SER A 440 -0.15 -16.64 -15.99
C SER A 440 0.82 -16.83 -17.15
N PHE A 441 0.89 -18.04 -17.70
CA PHE A 441 1.77 -18.37 -18.83
C PHE A 441 0.99 -18.28 -20.14
N VAL A 442 1.32 -17.28 -20.95
CA VAL A 442 0.54 -16.83 -22.10
C VAL A 442 1.27 -17.13 -23.40
N THR A 443 0.74 -18.07 -24.20
CA THR A 443 1.29 -18.39 -25.53
C THR A 443 0.76 -17.48 -26.65
N ASP A 444 -0.36 -16.79 -26.41
CA ASP A 444 -0.97 -15.85 -27.35
C ASP A 444 -1.66 -14.73 -26.56
N PHE A 445 -1.03 -13.54 -26.49
CA PHE A 445 -1.59 -12.40 -25.77
C PHE A 445 -2.79 -11.75 -26.49
N SER A 446 -3.21 -12.24 -27.66
CA SER A 446 -4.50 -11.88 -28.28
C SER A 446 -5.66 -12.80 -27.86
N ASP A 447 -5.38 -13.96 -27.25
CA ASP A 447 -6.38 -14.87 -26.68
C ASP A 447 -5.92 -15.46 -25.33
N LEU A 448 -6.04 -14.64 -24.29
CA LEU A 448 -5.76 -15.02 -22.90
C LEU A 448 -6.63 -16.18 -22.37
N SER A 449 -7.69 -16.60 -23.09
CA SER A 449 -8.47 -17.79 -22.71
C SER A 449 -7.68 -19.11 -22.86
N THR A 450 -6.48 -19.03 -23.46
CA THR A 450 -5.54 -20.14 -23.62
C THR A 450 -4.45 -20.21 -22.54
N ALA A 451 -4.36 -19.22 -21.65
CA ALA A 451 -3.29 -19.11 -20.67
C ALA A 451 -3.31 -20.22 -19.60
N GLU A 452 -2.13 -20.70 -19.20
CA GLU A 452 -1.98 -21.63 -18.08
C GLU A 452 -1.74 -20.84 -16.79
N VAL A 453 -2.74 -20.76 -15.93
CA VAL A 453 -2.66 -20.05 -14.64
C VAL A 453 -2.18 -21.00 -13.53
N VAL A 454 -1.22 -20.54 -12.74
CA VAL A 454 -0.73 -21.18 -11.52
C VAL A 454 -1.03 -20.26 -10.34
N ASN A 455 -1.91 -20.71 -9.46
CA ASN A 455 -2.12 -20.08 -8.15
C ASN A 455 -0.87 -20.31 -7.29
N LEU A 456 -0.35 -19.24 -6.71
CA LEU A 456 0.64 -19.30 -5.63
C LEU A 456 -0.09 -19.48 -4.29
N ASN A 457 0.66 -19.89 -3.26
CA ASN A 457 0.16 -20.03 -1.90
C ASN A 457 0.48 -18.71 -1.18
N GLN A 458 -0.52 -17.97 -0.71
CA GLN A 458 -0.32 -16.74 0.07
C GLN A 458 0.18 -17.07 1.48
N ALA A 459 0.73 -16.09 2.20
CA ALA A 459 1.15 -16.28 3.58
C ALA A 459 -0.02 -16.02 4.56
N PRO A 460 -0.21 -16.85 5.60
CA PRO A 460 -1.31 -16.65 6.54
C PRO A 460 -1.19 -15.33 7.32
N VAL A 461 -2.27 -14.55 7.35
CA VAL A 461 -2.29 -13.22 7.99
C VAL A 461 -2.64 -13.36 9.46
N VAL A 462 -1.74 -12.94 10.34
CA VAL A 462 -1.87 -13.06 11.80
C VAL A 462 -2.11 -11.70 12.46
N THR A 463 -3.09 -11.63 13.35
CA THR A 463 -3.32 -10.47 14.24
C THR A 463 -3.09 -10.89 15.69
N LEU A 464 -2.15 -10.21 16.34
CA LEU A 464 -1.78 -10.39 17.74
C LEU A 464 -1.53 -9.03 18.39
N ALA A 465 -1.86 -8.87 19.67
CA ALA A 465 -1.56 -7.65 20.41
C ALA A 465 -0.07 -7.54 20.74
N GLU A 466 0.53 -6.36 20.58
CA GLU A 466 1.96 -6.12 20.88
C GLU A 466 2.32 -6.35 22.35
N THR A 467 1.38 -6.10 23.27
CA THR A 467 1.61 -6.16 24.72
C THR A 467 0.33 -6.49 25.49
N ILE A 468 0.46 -7.29 26.56
CA ILE A 468 -0.50 -7.36 27.65
C ILE A 468 0.19 -7.14 29.00
N THR A 469 -0.57 -6.69 30.00
CA THR A 469 -0.11 -6.61 31.40
C THR A 469 -0.88 -7.60 32.26
N VAL A 470 -0.17 -8.32 33.13
CA VAL A 470 -0.73 -9.29 34.09
C VAL A 470 -0.06 -9.10 35.45
N ARG A 471 -0.79 -9.33 36.55
CA ARG A 471 -0.17 -9.39 37.88
C ARG A 471 0.44 -10.76 38.15
N GLU A 472 1.47 -10.75 38.98
CA GLU A 472 2.20 -11.96 39.37
C GLU A 472 1.28 -13.07 39.90
N THR A 473 1.67 -14.33 39.68
CA THR A 473 0.91 -15.55 40.02
C THR A 473 -0.48 -15.74 39.38
N LEU A 474 -1.07 -14.71 38.76
CA LEU A 474 -2.35 -14.84 38.06
C LEU A 474 -2.21 -15.61 36.75
N GLN A 475 -3.30 -16.26 36.33
CA GLN A 475 -3.43 -16.86 35.01
C GLN A 475 -3.93 -15.83 34.00
N THR A 476 -3.33 -15.81 32.81
CA THR A 476 -3.77 -15.02 31.66
C THR A 476 -3.86 -15.88 30.40
N THR A 477 -4.70 -15.46 29.45
CA THR A 477 -4.86 -16.10 28.14
C THR A 477 -4.66 -15.05 27.06
N ILE A 478 -3.79 -15.36 26.11
CA ILE A 478 -3.48 -14.52 24.96
C ILE A 478 -4.19 -15.13 23.76
N THR A 479 -4.98 -14.31 23.06
CA THR A 479 -5.74 -14.72 21.88
C THR A 479 -5.22 -14.01 20.64
N ALA A 480 -4.84 -14.77 19.63
CA ALA A 480 -4.58 -14.28 18.28
C ALA A 480 -5.77 -14.59 17.36
N THR A 481 -5.81 -13.97 16.19
CA THR A 481 -6.56 -14.49 15.03
C THR A 481 -5.59 -14.73 13.89
N ALA A 482 -5.80 -15.79 13.13
CA ALA A 482 -5.12 -16.02 11.86
C ALA A 482 -6.17 -16.31 10.79
N VAL A 483 -5.92 -15.84 9.57
CA VAL A 483 -6.70 -16.15 8.38
C VAL A 483 -5.77 -16.56 7.24
N ASP A 484 -6.34 -17.26 6.28
CA ASP A 484 -5.66 -17.85 5.13
C ASP A 484 -6.57 -17.64 3.91
N ALA A 485 -6.00 -17.25 2.78
CA ALA A 485 -6.78 -16.88 1.60
C ALA A 485 -7.29 -18.10 0.83
N GLU A 486 -6.43 -19.10 0.65
CA GLU A 486 -6.77 -20.42 0.08
C GLU A 486 -7.73 -21.20 1.00
N ASN A 487 -7.84 -20.78 2.26
CA ASN A 487 -8.52 -21.43 3.38
C ASN A 487 -7.86 -22.76 3.79
N ASP A 488 -6.52 -22.81 3.68
CA ASP A 488 -5.71 -23.98 3.99
C ASP A 488 -5.55 -24.22 5.50
N ALA A 489 -5.02 -25.40 5.83
CA ALA A 489 -5.17 -26.01 7.15
C ALA A 489 -4.15 -25.52 8.20
N LEU A 490 -4.29 -24.26 8.64
CA LEU A 490 -3.37 -23.59 9.57
C LEU A 490 -3.05 -24.39 10.85
N THR A 491 -1.77 -24.43 11.17
CA THR A 491 -1.18 -24.94 12.42
C THR A 491 -0.42 -23.84 13.15
N TYR A 492 -0.27 -24.00 14.48
CA TYR A 492 0.19 -22.95 15.38
C TYR A 492 1.26 -23.48 16.34
N THR A 493 2.32 -22.70 16.59
CA THR A 493 3.32 -23.00 17.62
C THR A 493 3.61 -21.75 18.44
N TRP A 494 3.26 -21.76 19.73
CA TRP A 494 3.71 -20.75 20.69
C TRP A 494 5.03 -21.15 21.35
N THR A 495 5.99 -20.22 21.32
CA THR A 495 7.28 -20.34 22.00
C THR A 495 7.51 -19.17 22.96
N GLN A 496 8.34 -19.38 23.98
CA GLN A 496 8.91 -18.30 24.79
C GLN A 496 10.31 -17.98 24.28
N LEU A 497 10.59 -16.71 24.02
CA LEU A 497 11.87 -16.21 23.54
C LEU A 497 12.76 -15.61 24.63
N ASP A 498 12.14 -14.96 25.64
CA ASP A 498 12.86 -14.26 26.72
C ASP A 498 12.00 -14.14 28.01
N GLY A 499 12.63 -13.72 29.11
CA GLY A 499 12.03 -13.60 30.44
C GLY A 499 12.04 -14.91 31.25
N THR A 500 11.49 -14.88 32.47
CA THR A 500 11.38 -16.06 33.34
C THR A 500 10.53 -17.17 32.72
N ASP A 501 11.03 -18.41 32.72
CA ASP A 501 10.36 -19.60 32.17
C ASP A 501 8.91 -19.76 32.67
N VAL A 502 7.93 -19.75 31.76
CA VAL A 502 6.52 -20.06 32.06
C VAL A 502 6.04 -21.33 31.36
N THR A 503 5.13 -22.06 31.99
CA THR A 503 4.46 -23.21 31.34
C THR A 503 3.32 -22.70 30.47
N LEU A 504 3.51 -22.75 29.16
CA LEU A 504 2.46 -22.49 28.18
C LEU A 504 1.51 -23.68 28.08
N THR A 505 0.20 -23.41 27.99
CA THR A 505 -0.86 -24.41 27.79
C THR A 505 -1.73 -24.03 26.60
N ASN A 506 -2.17 -25.02 25.81
CA ASN A 506 -2.76 -24.83 24.47
C ASN A 506 -1.82 -24.06 23.50
N ALA A 507 -0.51 -24.30 23.63
CA ALA A 507 0.55 -23.68 22.81
C ALA A 507 0.49 -24.09 21.31
N ASP A 508 -0.37 -25.05 20.98
CA ASP A 508 -0.72 -25.54 19.66
C ASP A 508 -2.00 -24.89 19.08
N THR A 509 -2.42 -23.73 19.62
CA THR A 509 -3.67 -23.05 19.26
C THR A 509 -3.56 -21.53 19.22
N LEU A 510 -4.53 -20.85 18.60
CA LEU A 510 -4.71 -19.38 18.66
C LEU A 510 -5.00 -18.81 20.07
N SER A 511 -5.08 -19.63 21.13
CA SER A 511 -5.44 -19.20 22.48
C SER A 511 -4.55 -19.84 23.55
N VAL A 512 -3.32 -19.33 23.69
CA VAL A 512 -2.36 -19.81 24.68
C VAL A 512 -2.67 -19.26 26.08
N THR A 513 -2.59 -20.12 27.09
CA THR A 513 -2.80 -19.76 28.50
C THR A 513 -1.53 -20.00 29.30
N LEU A 514 -1.15 -19.04 30.16
CA LEU A 514 0.02 -19.10 31.04
C LEU A 514 -0.31 -18.59 32.45
N THR A 515 0.47 -19.01 33.43
CA THR A 515 0.47 -18.41 34.78
C THR A 515 1.70 -17.53 34.93
N ALA A 516 1.52 -16.28 35.35
CA ALA A 516 2.60 -15.35 35.56
C ALA A 516 3.54 -15.83 36.68
N PRO A 517 4.87 -15.64 36.57
CA PRO A 517 5.80 -15.88 37.67
C PRO A 517 5.52 -14.94 38.86
N SER A 518 6.14 -15.22 40.00
CA SER A 518 6.25 -14.25 41.11
C SER A 518 7.50 -13.40 40.92
N VAL A 519 7.40 -12.08 41.16
CA VAL A 519 8.45 -11.10 40.78
C VAL A 519 8.64 -10.01 41.85
N ASP A 520 9.89 -9.69 42.19
CA ASP A 520 10.21 -8.59 43.13
C ASP A 520 10.03 -7.18 42.51
N ALA A 521 9.89 -7.10 41.19
CA ALA A 521 9.76 -5.88 40.40
C ALA A 521 9.13 -6.19 39.02
N GLN A 522 8.73 -5.18 38.25
CA GLN A 522 8.16 -5.40 36.92
C GLN A 522 9.14 -6.14 35.99
N GLU A 523 8.66 -7.24 35.39
CA GLU A 523 9.38 -8.04 34.40
C GLU A 523 8.64 -8.01 33.04
N THR A 524 9.24 -8.58 32.00
CA THR A 524 8.58 -8.80 30.71
C THR A 524 9.02 -10.14 30.13
N ILE A 525 8.04 -10.99 29.84
CA ILE A 525 8.23 -12.26 29.12
C ILE A 525 7.91 -12.00 27.65
N THR A 526 8.78 -12.44 26.74
CA THR A 526 8.53 -12.35 25.30
C THR A 526 8.05 -13.68 24.78
N LEU A 527 6.85 -13.74 24.21
CA LEU A 527 6.33 -14.90 23.50
C LEU A 527 6.27 -14.64 22.00
N GLN A 528 6.40 -15.70 21.20
CA GLN A 528 6.21 -15.68 19.75
C GLN A 528 5.21 -16.77 19.36
N LEU A 529 4.24 -16.40 18.54
CA LEU A 529 3.37 -17.29 17.79
C LEU A 529 3.96 -17.47 16.39
N GLU A 530 4.21 -18.71 16.01
CA GLU A 530 4.48 -19.16 14.65
C GLU A 530 3.19 -19.75 14.05
N VAL A 531 2.88 -19.43 12.80
CA VAL A 531 1.70 -19.95 12.08
C VAL A 531 2.11 -20.42 10.69
N THR A 532 1.66 -21.60 10.30
CA THR A 532 1.95 -22.20 8.98
C THR A 532 0.77 -23.01 8.45
N ASP A 533 0.50 -22.84 7.16
CA ASP A 533 -0.46 -23.59 6.33
C ASP A 533 0.07 -24.98 5.89
N GLY A 534 1.40 -25.14 5.84
CA GLY A 534 2.11 -26.33 5.34
C GLY A 534 3.13 -26.03 4.22
N VAL A 535 3.12 -24.82 3.67
CA VAL A 535 4.05 -24.30 2.65
C VAL A 535 4.79 -23.07 3.20
N ASN A 536 4.04 -22.08 3.68
CA ASN A 536 4.52 -20.79 4.18
C ASN A 536 4.54 -20.77 5.70
N THR A 537 5.37 -19.91 6.31
CA THR A 537 5.44 -19.76 7.77
C THR A 537 5.65 -18.30 8.14
N VAL A 538 4.77 -17.78 8.99
CA VAL A 538 4.83 -16.42 9.53
C VAL A 538 5.05 -16.45 11.03
N THR A 539 5.53 -15.36 11.61
CA THR A 539 5.62 -15.23 13.08
C THR A 539 5.14 -13.87 13.59
N SER A 540 4.68 -13.83 14.83
CA SER A 540 4.23 -12.61 15.51
C SER A 540 4.55 -12.70 17.00
N SER A 541 5.01 -11.60 17.61
CA SER A 541 5.50 -11.60 18.99
C SER A 541 4.70 -10.66 19.90
N ILE A 542 4.61 -11.03 21.18
CA ILE A 542 3.90 -10.29 22.23
C ILE A 542 4.76 -10.16 23.49
N SER A 543 4.76 -8.95 24.07
CA SER A 543 5.34 -8.67 25.38
C SER A 543 4.31 -8.89 26.48
N VAL A 544 4.57 -9.84 27.38
CA VAL A 544 3.76 -10.09 28.58
C VAL A 544 4.43 -9.39 29.75
N VAL A 545 3.95 -8.18 30.07
CA VAL A 545 4.45 -7.39 31.19
C VAL A 545 3.89 -7.94 32.49
N VAL A 546 4.76 -8.46 33.35
CA VAL A 546 4.39 -8.99 34.66
C VAL A 546 4.68 -7.91 35.70
N ILE A 547 3.66 -7.50 36.46
CA ILE A 547 3.79 -6.55 37.56
C ILE A 547 3.61 -7.26 38.92
N PRO A 548 4.38 -6.87 39.96
CA PRO A 548 4.22 -7.39 41.31
C PRO A 548 2.85 -7.02 41.91
N ASN A 549 2.45 -7.75 42.95
CA ASN A 549 1.25 -7.47 43.73
C ASN A 549 1.56 -6.66 45.00
N THR A 550 0.77 -5.65 45.33
CA THR A 550 0.99 -4.82 46.52
C THR A 550 0.11 -5.26 47.70
N VAL A 551 0.50 -6.37 48.34
CA VAL A 551 -0.15 -7.00 49.49
C VAL A 551 -0.89 -6.03 50.46
N PRO A 552 -2.17 -6.29 50.80
CA PRO A 552 -3.01 -5.34 51.52
C PRO A 552 -2.52 -4.99 52.92
N VAL A 553 -2.80 -3.75 53.33
CA VAL A 553 -2.37 -3.20 54.61
C VAL A 553 -3.55 -3.09 55.57
N ILE A 554 -3.53 -3.85 56.66
CA ILE A 554 -4.39 -3.60 57.82
C ILE A 554 -3.92 -2.30 58.49
N THR A 555 -4.83 -1.33 58.65
CA THR A 555 -4.54 0.01 59.17
C THR A 555 -5.08 0.24 60.59
N ASP A 556 -6.16 -0.45 60.98
CA ASP A 556 -6.62 -0.56 62.36
C ASP A 556 -7.41 -1.86 62.56
N VAL A 557 -7.35 -2.42 63.76
CA VAL A 557 -8.27 -3.45 64.25
C VAL A 557 -8.61 -3.12 65.68
N THR A 558 -9.92 -3.11 65.99
CA THR A 558 -10.47 -2.79 67.32
C THR A 558 -9.62 -3.39 68.44
N ALA A 559 -9.13 -2.54 69.34
CA ALA A 559 -8.19 -2.92 70.39
C ALA A 559 -8.74 -4.00 71.35
N ASP A 560 -7.81 -4.72 71.98
CA ASP A 560 -8.05 -5.78 72.96
C ASP A 560 -9.12 -5.41 74.00
N GLN A 561 -10.08 -6.30 74.21
CA GLN A 561 -11.23 -6.05 75.07
C GLN A 561 -11.14 -6.88 76.36
N THR A 562 -11.57 -6.28 77.47
CA THR A 562 -11.92 -7.04 78.68
C THR A 562 -13.42 -6.94 78.88
N VAL A 563 -14.07 -8.11 78.89
CA VAL A 563 -15.53 -8.26 78.94
C VAL A 563 -15.90 -9.29 80.00
N ASP A 564 -17.15 -9.29 80.46
CA ASP A 564 -17.66 -10.34 81.32
C ASP A 564 -18.22 -11.49 80.48
N GLU A 565 -18.32 -12.69 81.03
CA GLU A 565 -18.97 -13.79 80.32
C GLU A 565 -20.41 -13.45 79.89
N ARG A 566 -20.85 -14.03 78.76
CA ARG A 566 -22.21 -13.89 78.20
C ARG A 566 -22.54 -12.49 77.67
N THR A 567 -21.61 -11.53 77.63
CA THR A 567 -21.80 -10.25 76.94
C THR A 567 -21.44 -10.32 75.46
N ALA A 568 -21.96 -9.39 74.65
CA ALA A 568 -21.56 -9.27 73.25
C ALA A 568 -20.15 -8.69 73.09
N VAL A 569 -19.41 -9.20 72.11
CA VAL A 569 -18.11 -8.72 71.64
C VAL A 569 -18.28 -8.29 70.18
N THR A 570 -17.79 -7.11 69.84
CA THR A 570 -17.76 -6.59 68.47
C THR A 570 -16.34 -6.14 68.16
N LEU A 571 -15.82 -6.57 67.00
CA LEU A 571 -14.52 -6.13 66.48
C LEU A 571 -14.69 -5.69 65.03
N THR A 572 -14.08 -4.57 64.69
CA THR A 572 -13.94 -4.09 63.31
C THR A 572 -12.47 -4.09 62.87
N VAL A 573 -12.23 -4.34 61.59
CA VAL A 573 -10.97 -4.09 60.88
C VAL A 573 -11.15 -2.93 59.90
N THR A 574 -10.12 -2.12 59.73
CA THR A 574 -9.95 -1.23 58.57
C THR A 574 -8.70 -1.68 57.82
N ALA A 575 -8.83 -1.97 56.54
CA ALA A 575 -7.72 -2.35 55.68
C ALA A 575 -7.80 -1.56 54.36
N THR A 576 -6.65 -1.37 53.73
CA THR A 576 -6.51 -0.65 52.46
C THR A 576 -5.57 -1.41 51.54
N ASP A 577 -5.99 -1.54 50.30
CA ASP A 577 -5.15 -2.04 49.21
C ASP A 577 -4.49 -0.88 48.46
N ALA A 578 -3.28 -1.08 47.94
CA ALA A 578 -2.57 -0.03 47.19
C ALA A 578 -2.88 -0.05 45.69
N ASP A 579 -3.14 -1.24 45.13
CA ASP A 579 -3.55 -1.43 43.74
C ASP A 579 -5.09 -1.24 43.57
N ASN A 580 -5.80 -1.16 44.69
CA ASN A 580 -7.24 -0.90 44.88
C ASN A 580 -8.14 -2.13 44.70
N ASP A 581 -7.64 -3.31 45.05
CA ASP A 581 -8.40 -4.57 44.97
C ASP A 581 -9.56 -4.70 45.97
N ALA A 582 -10.48 -5.59 45.62
CA ALA A 582 -11.69 -5.89 46.39
C ALA A 582 -11.39 -6.82 47.57
N LEU A 583 -11.01 -6.22 48.71
CA LEU A 583 -10.64 -6.96 49.92
C LEU A 583 -11.74 -7.91 50.43
N THR A 584 -11.31 -9.14 50.68
CA THR A 584 -12.08 -10.20 51.33
C THR A 584 -11.59 -10.42 52.77
N TYR A 585 -12.50 -10.83 53.64
CA TYR A 585 -12.25 -10.94 55.09
C TYR A 585 -12.56 -12.36 55.57
N ARG A 586 -11.82 -12.82 56.59
CA ARG A 586 -12.11 -14.06 57.31
C ARG A 586 -11.71 -13.94 58.78
N TRP A 587 -12.62 -14.22 59.70
CA TRP A 587 -12.35 -14.16 61.15
C TRP A 587 -12.31 -15.55 61.79
N THR A 588 -11.38 -15.75 62.73
CA THR A 588 -11.27 -16.97 63.55
C THR A 588 -11.10 -16.65 65.03
N VAL A 589 -11.66 -17.49 65.92
CA VAL A 589 -11.54 -17.35 67.37
C VAL A 589 -11.02 -18.64 68.00
N ASP A 590 -9.87 -18.54 68.66
CA ASP A 590 -9.25 -19.60 69.44
C ASP A 590 -9.43 -19.40 70.94
N GLY A 591 -9.33 -20.50 71.69
CA GLY A 591 -9.51 -20.55 73.16
C GLY A 591 -10.90 -20.99 73.61
N ALA A 592 -11.94 -20.76 72.80
CA ALA A 592 -13.29 -21.30 73.02
C ALA A 592 -14.09 -21.39 71.72
N THR A 593 -15.04 -22.33 71.63
CA THR A 593 -16.02 -22.37 70.54
C THR A 593 -17.07 -21.29 70.76
N VAL A 594 -17.12 -20.31 69.85
CA VAL A 594 -18.15 -19.26 69.79
C VAL A 594 -18.82 -19.26 68.42
N THR A 595 -20.08 -18.80 68.35
CA THR A 595 -20.74 -18.55 67.06
C THR A 595 -20.44 -17.13 66.63
N LEU A 596 -19.82 -16.96 65.45
CA LEU A 596 -19.54 -15.67 64.85
C LEU A 596 -20.73 -15.18 64.01
N THR A 597 -20.78 -13.89 63.73
CA THR A 597 -21.71 -13.26 62.78
C THR A 597 -20.98 -12.06 62.16
N GLY A 598 -20.83 -12.06 60.84
CA GLY A 598 -19.93 -11.15 60.13
C GLY A 598 -18.50 -11.68 60.01
N ASP A 599 -18.30 -12.99 60.11
CA ASP A 599 -17.00 -13.67 60.00
C ASP A 599 -16.36 -13.59 58.60
N ASN A 600 -17.08 -13.06 57.62
CA ASN A 600 -16.58 -12.75 56.26
C ASN A 600 -16.68 -11.25 55.89
N SER A 601 -16.78 -10.35 56.87
CA SER A 601 -16.89 -8.90 56.68
C SER A 601 -15.88 -8.10 57.50
N ASP A 602 -15.82 -6.78 57.26
CA ASP A 602 -15.02 -5.82 58.04
C ASP A 602 -15.35 -5.82 59.56
N THR A 603 -16.51 -6.33 59.93
CA THR A 603 -17.05 -6.32 61.29
C THR A 603 -17.48 -7.73 61.68
N VAL A 604 -16.92 -8.27 62.77
CA VAL A 604 -17.38 -9.53 63.38
C VAL A 604 -18.01 -9.29 64.75
N THR A 605 -19.04 -10.07 65.05
CA THR A 605 -19.72 -10.07 66.35
C THR A 605 -19.87 -11.49 66.88
N PHE A 606 -19.77 -11.65 68.20
CA PHE A 606 -20.07 -12.90 68.91
C PHE A 606 -20.46 -12.63 70.37
N THR A 607 -20.88 -13.67 71.10
CA THR A 607 -21.13 -13.59 72.55
C THR A 607 -20.01 -14.29 73.30
N ALA A 608 -19.44 -13.63 74.31
CA ALA A 608 -18.40 -14.20 75.15
C ALA A 608 -18.89 -15.50 75.82
N PRO A 609 -18.10 -16.58 75.81
CA PRO A 609 -18.47 -17.87 76.38
C PRO A 609 -18.64 -17.76 77.91
N SER A 610 -19.33 -18.74 78.50
CA SER A 610 -19.34 -18.89 79.96
C SER A 610 -18.06 -19.57 80.44
N VAL A 611 -17.40 -19.03 81.47
CA VAL A 611 -16.04 -19.43 81.86
C VAL A 611 -15.91 -19.62 83.37
N THR A 612 -15.25 -20.70 83.79
CA THR A 612 -15.08 -21.02 85.22
C THR A 612 -13.97 -20.19 85.92
N GLY A 613 -13.28 -19.34 85.17
CA GLY A 613 -12.25 -18.42 85.63
C GLY A 613 -11.84 -17.50 84.46
N THR A 614 -11.12 -16.41 84.76
CA THR A 614 -10.70 -15.46 83.71
C THR A 614 -9.94 -16.17 82.59
N THR A 615 -10.46 -16.05 81.36
CA THR A 615 -9.99 -16.80 80.19
C THR A 615 -9.74 -15.82 79.05
N THR A 616 -8.61 -15.96 78.37
CA THR A 616 -8.27 -15.16 77.18
C THR A 616 -8.65 -15.93 75.91
N LEU A 617 -9.43 -15.29 75.04
CA LEU A 617 -9.64 -15.73 73.67
C LEU A 617 -8.67 -14.99 72.75
N THR A 618 -8.24 -15.66 71.69
CA THR A 618 -7.41 -15.08 70.63
C THR A 618 -8.30 -14.92 69.40
N VAL A 619 -8.46 -13.70 68.91
CA VAL A 619 -9.27 -13.41 67.72
C VAL A 619 -8.36 -12.92 66.61
N THR A 620 -8.39 -13.58 65.46
CA THR A 620 -7.57 -13.23 64.30
C THR A 620 -8.47 -12.87 63.13
N VAL A 621 -8.17 -11.75 62.47
CA VAL A 621 -8.71 -11.40 61.17
C VAL A 621 -7.66 -11.70 60.10
N PHE A 622 -8.10 -12.29 59.01
CA PHE A 622 -7.36 -12.43 57.76
C PHE A 622 -7.99 -11.49 56.72
N VAL A 623 -7.16 -10.82 55.93
CA VAL A 623 -7.57 -9.91 54.86
C VAL A 623 -6.78 -10.25 53.60
N SER A 624 -7.49 -10.48 52.49
CA SER A 624 -6.90 -10.89 51.21
C SER A 624 -7.49 -10.09 50.05
N ASP A 625 -6.61 -9.66 49.14
CA ASP A 625 -6.91 -9.04 47.84
C ASP A 625 -7.36 -10.06 46.78
N GLY A 626 -7.10 -11.35 47.00
CA GLY A 626 -7.33 -12.47 46.07
C GLY A 626 -6.05 -13.14 45.56
N ILE A 627 -4.88 -12.56 45.85
CA ILE A 627 -3.53 -13.06 45.52
C ILE A 627 -2.79 -13.40 46.83
N ASP A 628 -2.63 -12.40 47.72
CA ASP A 628 -1.95 -12.48 49.00
C ASP A 628 -2.93 -12.42 50.18
N GLU A 629 -2.44 -12.70 51.40
CA GLU A 629 -3.24 -12.60 52.63
C GLU A 629 -2.39 -12.12 53.81
N VAL A 630 -2.86 -11.05 54.48
CA VAL A 630 -2.32 -10.59 55.77
C VAL A 630 -3.24 -10.98 56.91
N SER A 631 -2.72 -10.99 58.14
CA SER A 631 -3.53 -11.21 59.33
C SER A 631 -3.10 -10.34 60.51
N GLU A 632 -4.07 -9.91 61.31
CA GLU A 632 -3.81 -9.28 62.60
C GLU A 632 -4.64 -9.97 63.71
N THR A 633 -4.08 -9.99 64.92
CA THR A 633 -4.64 -10.68 66.08
C THR A 633 -4.91 -9.71 67.23
N ARG A 634 -5.99 -9.98 67.98
CA ARG A 634 -6.42 -9.28 69.20
C ARG A 634 -6.73 -10.28 70.30
N THR A 635 -6.64 -9.85 71.56
CA THR A 635 -7.02 -10.67 72.71
C THR A 635 -8.32 -10.17 73.35
N ILE A 636 -9.17 -11.11 73.74
CA ILE A 636 -10.43 -10.83 74.45
C ILE A 636 -10.37 -11.55 75.80
N THR A 637 -10.21 -10.78 76.86
CA THR A 637 -10.18 -11.31 78.24
C THR A 637 -11.61 -11.39 78.78
N VAL A 638 -12.09 -12.61 79.00
CA VAL A 638 -13.43 -12.90 79.51
C VAL A 638 -13.36 -13.15 81.03
N ASN A 639 -14.01 -12.31 81.82
CA ASN A 639 -14.12 -12.48 83.27
C ASN A 639 -15.20 -13.52 83.62
N ASN A 640 -14.91 -14.36 84.61
CA ASN A 640 -15.95 -15.11 85.33
C ASN A 640 -16.63 -14.16 86.34
N ILE A 641 -17.96 -14.04 86.27
CA ILE A 641 -18.78 -13.27 87.23
C ILE A 641 -19.71 -14.14 88.09
N ASP A 642 -19.83 -15.43 87.80
CA ASP A 642 -20.59 -16.41 88.59
C ASP A 642 -19.89 -16.70 89.93
N THR A 643 -20.28 -15.94 90.96
CA THR A 643 -19.72 -16.03 92.32
C THR A 643 -20.34 -17.15 93.16
N THR A 644 -19.96 -18.40 92.90
CA THR A 644 -20.30 -19.54 93.77
C THR A 644 -19.51 -19.51 95.08
N PRO A 645 -20.14 -19.47 96.28
CA PRO A 645 -19.43 -19.50 97.55
C PRO A 645 -18.90 -20.91 97.89
N ASP A 646 -17.71 -20.97 98.47
CA ASP A 646 -16.99 -22.19 98.85
C ASP A 646 -17.76 -23.05 99.90
N PRO A 647 -18.05 -24.33 99.62
CA PRO A 647 -18.67 -25.24 100.58
C PRO A 647 -17.69 -25.66 101.69
N ALA A 648 -17.74 -24.93 102.81
CA ALA A 648 -16.79 -25.02 103.93
C ALA A 648 -16.40 -26.43 104.42
N VAL A 649 -15.10 -26.59 104.69
CA VAL A 649 -14.45 -27.82 105.16
C VAL A 649 -15.04 -28.38 106.46
N THR A 650 -15.36 -29.68 106.47
CA THR A 650 -15.36 -30.52 107.69
C THR A 650 -14.64 -31.86 107.45
N PRO A 651 -14.03 -32.51 108.48
CA PRO A 651 -12.88 -33.40 108.25
C PRO A 651 -13.10 -34.91 108.48
N SER A 652 -12.04 -35.69 108.20
CA SER A 652 -11.89 -37.17 108.29
C SER A 652 -12.45 -37.94 107.08
N LYS A 653 -11.93 -39.13 106.72
CA LYS A 653 -11.01 -40.06 107.43
C LYS A 653 -9.88 -40.56 106.49
N LYS A 654 -8.71 -40.89 107.07
CA LYS A 654 -7.47 -41.31 106.38
C LYS A 654 -7.31 -42.84 106.28
N GLU A 655 -7.27 -43.37 105.07
CA GLU A 655 -6.63 -44.64 104.63
C GLU A 655 -6.28 -44.51 103.13
N SER A 656 -5.43 -45.29 102.46
CA SER A 656 -4.16 -45.99 102.79
C SER A 656 -3.70 -46.75 101.51
N SER A 657 -2.40 -46.83 101.20
CA SER A 657 -1.81 -47.63 100.07
C SER A 657 -2.18 -47.20 98.63
N GLY A 658 -1.36 -47.39 97.59
CA GLY A 658 0.07 -47.74 97.54
C GLY A 658 0.50 -48.50 96.26
N GLY A 659 1.54 -48.01 95.55
CA GLY A 659 2.14 -48.67 94.36
C GLY A 659 1.33 -48.53 93.05
N SER A 660 1.80 -48.96 91.87
CA SER A 660 3.16 -49.39 91.46
C SER A 660 3.32 -49.36 89.92
N PHE A 661 4.54 -49.55 89.41
CA PHE A 661 4.90 -49.79 88.00
C PHE A 661 4.21 -51.01 87.36
N GLY A 662 4.10 -51.06 86.02
CA GLY A 662 4.44 -52.30 85.28
C GLY A 662 3.65 -52.69 84.00
N TYR A 663 4.19 -52.32 82.83
CA TYR A 663 4.37 -53.15 81.61
C TYR A 663 3.36 -54.28 81.19
N LEU A 664 2.69 -54.08 80.03
CA LEU A 664 3.00 -54.76 78.72
C LEU A 664 2.30 -56.09 78.25
N ILE A 665 1.86 -56.10 76.96
CA ILE A 665 1.69 -57.25 76.01
C ILE A 665 0.49 -58.24 76.24
N LEU A 666 -0.10 -58.99 75.27
CA LEU A 666 0.02 -59.19 73.79
C LEU A 666 -1.17 -58.51 73.03
N LEU A 667 -1.07 -58.00 71.78
CA LEU A 667 -1.04 -58.69 70.45
C LEU A 667 -2.27 -59.62 70.18
N ILE A 668 -2.98 -59.67 69.04
CA ILE A 668 -2.91 -59.14 67.63
C ILE A 668 -4.38 -58.93 67.12
N ALA A 669 -4.83 -58.56 65.89
CA ALA A 669 -4.38 -58.15 64.53
C ALA A 669 -5.63 -57.52 63.80
N GLY A 670 -5.65 -57.00 62.55
CA GLY A 670 -4.64 -56.70 61.52
C GLY A 670 -5.28 -56.26 60.16
N LEU A 671 -4.48 -55.60 59.30
CA LEU A 671 -4.79 -55.08 57.92
C LEU A 671 -5.91 -54.01 57.82
N ARG A 672 -5.79 -52.80 57.24
CA ARG A 672 -4.96 -52.16 56.18
C ARG A 672 -5.09 -52.74 54.77
N LEU A 673 -5.54 -51.90 53.82
CA LEU A 673 -4.68 -51.36 52.76
C LEU A 673 -5.25 -50.05 52.15
N PHE A 674 -4.38 -49.02 52.09
CA PHE A 674 -4.21 -47.83 51.23
C PHE A 674 -5.36 -47.33 50.30
N ARG A 675 -5.56 -46.02 50.08
CA ARG A 675 -4.66 -44.94 49.57
C ARG A 675 -4.13 -45.22 48.13
N LYS A 676 -3.93 -44.20 47.29
CA LYS A 676 -4.00 -42.75 47.50
C LYS A 676 -4.76 -42.10 46.35
#